data_AF-A0A954ZXR2-F1
#
_entry.id   AF-A0A954ZXR2-F1
#
_cell.length_a   1.000
_cell.length_b   1.000
_cell.length_c   1.000
_cell.angle_alpha   90.00
_cell.angle_beta   90.00
_cell.angle_gamma   90.00
#
_symmetry.space_group_name_H-M   'P 1'
#
loop_
_entity.id
_entity.type
_entity.pdbx_description
1 polymer ?
#
loop_
_entity_poly.entity_id
_entity_poly.type
_entity_poly.pdbx_seq_one_letter_code
_entity_poly.pdbx_strand_id
1 'polypeptide(L)'
;MIRQLLVLIALFLAPAVAHAQTAPPTYAGEVCLNGSTVTVSVTATPTATAILIYPTPPGGGYYMTNDGSGNYTASFNGLSTGSAFSFRLVVQAPNQYEYPAHTVTLEQGCTPFASAGGGGGGGGGDDDDDIDSGDFGEGGLPHARAFRHDVRESNGDWAVLLETGQPASPLPSVTRADLRYRIGDGPMQTASMSNLGGFIWGRTIPGISAGDIITYSFVQTVGIEPVDSAWFQRTVGEEAPAIPDFPLETIAAIRFRDRHENEWRFDHYPAGYDVGRSFDLRIIDHGHRLDFELTTAPEVPVGAIDIKWYNQAGDVGFCDRNISAISQRMEGGNGFFTSSISNLTIGQRVDVEFTLLAAQTYYSEFIYYYVGDPRLQRESQHPYAYAAGDASIPVVTVKQFAFNQHALNLPPDALRSFMDGKVIFETRWDDGLLFNPPTAFDCNGGPVNFNMGPSPVFEPDLLGPLYTNNSCIECHMLDGRGMAPSTSADSLEDYAVRLSIPGLPGDAPQPHPLYGDQLDTRATPGNAPEGNAAIVWEIVQGTFDDGMTYELRKPRFEFTDLVYGQFGTNIPGDPAPNPAGDPYNGEAEVSVRIAPMLIGLGLLEAVADDEILDWADEHDADGDGISGRANMVSDLTTGGSALGRFGWKAGQPSIRQQAASAFAHDMGITSDLVGDAPSEIDPSMLDDMVSYLRGLAVPPRENYRDPAALEGKALFEAAGCIDCHRPMMRTSPDAEFAPYRDQLIQPFTDLLLHDMGEDLADNRPEYGASGREWRTPPLWGVGYVGHVLGTPTNAFDPNGNPAEPNYLHDGRARSLIEAILWHGGEGAAARDAVLAMSATERESLIEYVKFPFVDPFTLPDADTCPADLNDDGELNFFDVSAFLSAFTSADPAADFTGDGQFDFFDVSAFLIAFNTGCP
;
A
#
# COMPACT_ATOMS: atom_id res chain seq x y z
N MET A 1 52.72 -26.07 11.38
CA MET A 1 52.89 -27.01 12.53
C MET A 1 53.97 -26.48 13.45
N ILE A 2 53.72 -26.46 14.76
CA ILE A 2 54.54 -25.86 15.83
C ILE A 2 54.48 -24.32 15.90
N ARG A 3 53.27 -23.80 16.15
CA ARG A 3 53.01 -22.58 16.94
C ARG A 3 51.65 -22.66 17.66
N GLN A 4 51.28 -23.88 18.03
CA GLN A 4 50.21 -24.22 18.98
C GLN A 4 50.88 -24.98 20.13
N LEU A 5 51.27 -24.26 21.19
CA LEU A 5 51.45 -24.78 22.55
C LEU A 5 51.83 -23.59 23.45
N LEU A 6 51.10 -23.40 24.56
CA LEU A 6 51.13 -22.26 25.51
C LEU A 6 50.31 -21.07 24.98
N VAL A 7 49.05 -20.84 25.38
CA VAL A 7 48.56 -20.75 26.75
C VAL A 7 47.08 -21.16 26.77
N LEU A 8 46.82 -22.38 27.22
CA LEU A 8 45.56 -22.82 27.83
C LEU A 8 45.96 -23.48 29.16
N ILE A 9 45.07 -23.42 30.16
CA ILE A 9 45.17 -23.88 31.56
C ILE A 9 45.44 -22.73 32.56
N ALA A 10 44.36 -22.03 32.90
CA ALA A 10 44.01 -21.65 34.27
C ALA A 10 42.50 -21.34 34.35
N LEU A 11 41.67 -22.38 34.23
CA LEU A 11 40.35 -22.38 34.87
C LEU A 11 40.59 -22.71 36.35
N PHE A 12 40.13 -21.87 37.27
CA PHE A 12 39.16 -22.21 38.34
C PHE A 12 39.14 -21.14 39.44
N LEU A 13 37.90 -20.84 39.87
CA LEU A 13 37.45 -20.17 41.10
C LEU A 13 37.34 -18.63 41.09
N ALA A 14 36.21 -18.14 40.57
CA ALA A 14 35.53 -16.98 41.15
C ALA A 14 34.24 -17.48 41.86
N PRO A 15 33.93 -17.03 43.07
CA PRO A 15 32.81 -17.53 43.86
C PRO A 15 31.48 -17.04 43.28
N ALA A 16 30.48 -17.93 43.28
CA ALA A 16 29.08 -17.55 43.14
C ALA A 16 28.72 -16.61 44.29
N VAL A 17 28.48 -15.33 43.98
CA VAL A 17 27.80 -14.43 44.90
C VAL A 17 26.31 -14.66 44.69
N ALA A 18 25.73 -15.50 45.54
CA ALA A 18 24.29 -15.50 45.74
C ALA A 18 23.89 -14.07 46.15
N HIS A 19 23.24 -13.33 45.25
CA HIS A 19 22.62 -12.06 45.59
C HIS A 19 21.40 -12.39 46.45
N ALA A 20 21.57 -12.26 47.76
CA ALA A 20 20.46 -12.20 48.68
C ALA A 20 19.45 -11.16 48.18
N GLN A 21 18.16 -11.52 48.14
CA GLN A 21 17.07 -10.58 47.92
C GLN A 21 17.24 -9.39 48.87
N THR A 22 17.63 -8.24 48.33
CA THR A 22 17.60 -6.98 49.06
C THR A 22 16.16 -6.56 49.19
N ALA A 23 15.71 -6.25 50.41
CA ALA A 23 14.39 -5.68 50.66
C ALA A 23 14.15 -4.45 49.74
N PRO A 24 12.90 -4.18 49.32
CA PRO A 24 12.59 -3.02 48.48
C PRO A 24 13.13 -1.74 49.13
N PRO A 25 13.68 -0.79 48.35
CA PRO A 25 14.21 0.44 48.88
C PRO A 25 13.15 1.17 49.72
N THR A 26 13.60 1.88 50.73
CA THR A 26 12.72 2.78 51.48
C THR A 26 13.06 4.20 51.08
N TYR A 27 12.08 5.09 51.10
CA TYR A 27 12.33 6.50 50.85
C TYR A 27 11.61 7.39 51.84
N ALA A 28 12.18 8.57 52.03
CA ALA A 28 11.56 9.69 52.71
C ALA A 28 11.70 10.93 51.82
N GLY A 29 10.72 11.81 51.85
CA GLY A 29 10.70 13.00 51.02
C GLY A 29 9.80 14.08 51.57
N GLU A 30 9.76 15.20 50.87
CA GLU A 30 8.88 16.34 51.18
C GLU A 30 8.35 16.98 49.90
N VAL A 31 7.14 17.53 49.99
CA VAL A 31 6.49 18.33 48.95
C VAL A 31 6.41 19.76 49.44
N CYS A 32 7.16 20.68 48.82
CA CYS A 32 7.24 22.08 49.20
C CYS A 32 6.53 22.98 48.20
N LEU A 33 5.55 23.78 48.62
CA LEU A 33 4.98 24.84 47.79
C LEU A 33 5.68 26.17 48.11
N ASN A 34 6.24 26.83 47.10
CA ASN A 34 6.76 28.20 47.17
C ASN A 34 6.21 29.03 46.00
N GLY A 35 5.34 30.01 46.30
CA GLY A 35 4.59 30.71 45.27
C GLY A 35 3.67 29.76 44.49
N SER A 36 3.88 29.65 43.18
CA SER A 36 3.19 28.71 42.28
C SER A 36 4.01 27.47 41.93
N THR A 37 5.16 27.28 42.58
CA THR A 37 6.09 26.17 42.31
C THR A 37 6.00 25.12 43.42
N VAL A 38 5.66 23.89 43.07
CA VAL A 38 5.74 22.72 43.96
C VAL A 38 7.06 22.02 43.70
N THR A 39 7.88 21.83 44.72
CA THR A 39 9.12 21.05 44.65
C THR A 39 8.97 19.79 45.48
N VAL A 40 9.19 18.63 44.86
CA VAL A 40 9.22 17.34 45.55
C VAL A 40 10.67 16.92 45.71
N SER A 41 11.07 16.60 46.94
CA SER A 41 12.41 16.12 47.29
C SER A 41 12.32 14.71 47.85
N VAL A 42 13.19 13.79 47.43
CA VAL A 42 13.21 12.38 47.88
C VAL A 42 14.63 11.92 48.16
N THR A 43 14.81 11.19 49.27
CA THR A 43 16.01 10.44 49.60
C THR A 43 15.64 8.96 49.74
N ALA A 44 16.32 8.08 49.00
CA ALA A 44 16.08 6.63 49.03
C ALA A 44 17.24 5.87 49.69
N THR A 45 16.92 4.76 50.36
CA THR A 45 17.89 3.84 51.00
C THR A 45 17.61 2.38 50.57
N PRO A 46 18.57 1.65 49.96
CA PRO A 46 19.90 2.13 49.53
C PRO A 46 19.78 3.28 48.52
N THR A 47 20.85 4.05 48.35
CA THR A 47 20.85 5.20 47.43
C THR A 47 20.37 4.76 46.06
N ALA A 48 19.27 5.35 45.60
CA ALA A 48 18.76 5.10 44.26
C ALA A 48 19.76 5.55 43.21
N THR A 49 19.71 4.96 42.01
CA THR A 49 20.40 5.49 40.82
C THR A 49 19.53 6.50 40.08
N ALA A 50 18.20 6.37 40.19
CA ALA A 50 17.23 7.31 39.68
C ALA A 50 15.92 7.23 40.48
N ILE A 51 15.17 8.33 40.53
CA ILE A 51 13.80 8.36 41.04
C ILE A 51 12.95 9.06 39.99
N LEU A 52 11.85 8.42 39.56
CA LEU A 52 10.82 9.04 38.75
C LEU A 52 9.65 9.45 39.64
N ILE A 53 9.05 10.58 39.31
CA ILE A 53 7.83 11.08 39.94
C ILE A 53 6.74 11.26 38.88
N TYR A 54 5.54 10.77 39.19
CA TYR A 54 4.35 10.91 38.35
C TYR A 54 3.33 11.82 39.03
N PRO A 55 3.48 13.14 38.95
CA PRO A 55 2.56 14.08 39.57
C PRO A 55 1.18 14.09 38.89
N THR A 56 0.20 14.65 39.60
CA THR A 56 -1.14 14.95 39.12
C THR A 56 -1.71 16.07 40.02
N PRO A 57 -1.82 17.32 39.55
CA PRO A 57 -1.27 17.89 38.31
C PRO A 57 0.19 18.38 38.47
N PRO A 58 0.97 18.58 37.39
CA PRO A 58 0.68 18.18 36.00
C PRO A 58 0.77 16.65 35.83
N GLY A 59 0.09 16.06 34.85
CA GLY A 59 0.29 14.64 34.52
C GLY A 59 1.68 14.36 33.90
N GLY A 60 1.99 13.07 33.71
CA GLY A 60 3.24 12.61 33.09
C GLY A 60 4.31 12.14 34.09
N GLY A 61 5.37 11.47 33.60
CA GLY A 61 6.49 10.99 34.40
C GLY A 61 7.73 11.87 34.25
N TYR A 62 8.34 12.27 35.36
CA TYR A 62 9.50 13.17 35.39
C TYR A 62 10.63 12.52 36.17
N TYR A 63 11.84 12.53 35.61
CA TYR A 63 13.03 12.19 36.39
C TYR A 63 13.30 13.30 37.40
N MET A 64 13.54 12.90 38.64
CA MET A 64 13.99 13.81 39.68
C MET A 64 15.50 14.07 39.52
N THR A 65 15.89 15.33 39.64
CA THR A 65 17.28 15.81 39.59
C THR A 65 18.04 15.35 40.82
N ASN A 66 19.07 14.52 40.64
CA ASN A 66 19.99 14.13 41.71
C ASN A 66 21.04 15.22 41.93
N ASP A 67 21.18 15.71 43.16
CA ASP A 67 22.18 16.72 43.51
C ASP A 67 23.59 16.13 43.78
N GLY A 68 23.75 14.81 43.63
CA GLY A 68 24.99 14.07 43.90
C GLY A 68 25.18 13.64 45.35
N SER A 69 24.26 14.02 46.25
CA SER A 69 24.26 13.64 47.68
C SER A 69 23.28 12.52 48.02
N GLY A 70 22.57 11.98 47.01
CA GLY A 70 21.51 10.99 47.20
C GLY A 70 20.12 11.61 47.39
N ASN A 71 20.00 12.93 47.23
CA ASN A 71 18.74 13.64 47.21
C ASN A 71 18.29 13.93 45.78
N TYR A 72 17.02 13.66 45.53
CA TYR A 72 16.36 13.76 44.24
C TYR A 72 15.30 14.85 44.30
N THR A 73 15.27 15.78 43.34
CA THR A 73 14.32 16.91 43.35
C THR A 73 13.60 17.10 42.02
N ALA A 74 12.31 17.43 42.03
CA ALA A 74 11.55 17.82 40.83
C ALA A 74 10.61 18.99 41.15
N SER A 75 10.49 19.96 40.23
CA SER A 75 9.68 21.15 40.44
C SER A 75 8.60 21.31 39.37
N PHE A 76 7.39 21.68 39.79
CA PHE A 76 6.20 21.82 38.96
C PHE A 76 5.57 23.20 39.16
N ASN A 77 5.27 23.90 38.07
CA ASN A 77 4.70 25.24 38.10
C ASN A 77 3.18 25.23 37.88
N GLY A 78 2.51 26.30 38.27
CA GLY A 78 1.08 26.52 37.96
C GLY A 78 0.12 25.87 38.95
N LEU A 79 0.59 25.51 40.16
CA LEU A 79 -0.24 24.90 41.20
C LEU A 79 -0.53 25.93 42.32
N SER A 80 -1.74 25.87 42.88
CA SER A 80 -2.24 26.85 43.86
C SER A 80 -2.41 26.23 45.24
N THR A 81 -2.22 27.02 46.29
CA THR A 81 -2.55 26.61 47.67
C THR A 81 -3.99 26.09 47.75
N GLY A 82 -4.19 24.93 48.36
CA GLY A 82 -5.48 24.25 48.51
C GLY A 82 -5.82 23.20 47.44
N SER A 83 -5.04 23.07 46.36
CA SER A 83 -5.25 21.99 45.39
C SER A 83 -4.66 20.65 45.88
N ALA A 84 -5.30 19.55 45.50
CA ALA A 84 -4.73 18.23 45.67
C ALA A 84 -3.56 18.05 44.68
N PHE A 85 -2.43 17.58 45.20
CA PHE A 85 -1.26 17.17 44.43
C PHE A 85 -0.99 15.71 44.75
N SER A 86 -1.32 14.84 43.81
CA SER A 86 -1.04 13.42 43.89
C SER A 86 0.22 13.09 43.12
N PHE A 87 1.00 12.12 43.57
CA PHE A 87 2.15 11.64 42.81
C PHE A 87 2.50 10.19 43.15
N ARG A 88 2.97 9.43 42.16
CA ARG A 88 3.61 8.13 42.40
C ARG A 88 5.12 8.26 42.29
N LEU A 89 5.83 7.39 43.00
CA LEU A 89 7.28 7.30 42.91
C LEU A 89 7.69 5.93 42.40
N VAL A 90 8.67 5.96 41.51
CA VAL A 90 9.38 4.77 41.05
C VAL A 90 10.85 4.93 41.41
N VAL A 91 11.36 4.04 42.26
CA VAL A 91 12.72 4.10 42.81
C VAL A 91 13.57 3.02 42.17
N GLN A 92 14.69 3.40 41.56
CA GLN A 92 15.65 2.47 40.97
C GLN A 92 16.80 2.19 41.93
N ALA A 93 16.90 0.97 42.48
CA ALA A 93 18.05 0.52 43.26
C ALA A 93 18.09 -1.02 43.42
N PRO A 94 19.16 -1.72 43.00
CA PRO A 94 19.50 -2.01 41.59
C PRO A 94 18.32 -2.43 40.69
N ASN A 95 17.18 -2.88 41.26
CA ASN A 95 15.93 -3.15 40.55
C ASN A 95 14.97 -1.95 40.63
N GLN A 96 13.92 -1.94 39.81
CA GLN A 96 12.89 -0.90 39.82
C GLN A 96 11.76 -1.27 40.81
N TYR A 97 11.29 -0.30 41.60
CA TYR A 97 10.20 -0.48 42.55
C TYR A 97 9.18 0.66 42.43
N GLU A 98 7.93 0.33 42.12
CA GLU A 98 6.80 1.27 42.14
C GLU A 98 6.14 1.29 43.52
N TYR A 99 5.67 2.46 43.95
CA TYR A 99 5.01 2.65 45.23
C TYR A 99 3.63 3.28 45.07
N PRO A 100 2.72 3.05 46.05
CA PRO A 100 1.40 3.66 46.05
C PRO A 100 1.46 5.19 45.90
N ALA A 101 0.41 5.75 45.30
CA ALA A 101 0.29 7.19 45.14
C ALA A 101 0.25 7.91 46.49
N HIS A 102 1.07 8.94 46.63
CA HIS A 102 0.94 9.94 47.68
C HIS A 102 -0.07 10.98 47.22
N THR A 103 -0.89 11.49 48.13
CA THR A 103 -1.79 12.62 47.86
C THR A 103 -1.65 13.62 48.99
N VAL A 104 -1.30 14.85 48.63
CA VAL A 104 -1.07 15.95 49.56
C VAL A 104 -1.94 17.14 49.15
N THR A 105 -2.60 17.77 50.11
CA THR A 105 -3.22 19.08 49.89
C THR A 105 -2.13 20.14 49.98
N LEU A 106 -1.92 20.91 48.91
CA LEU A 106 -0.82 21.88 48.86
C LEU A 106 -1.03 23.05 49.84
N GLU A 107 -0.13 23.19 50.81
CA GLU A 107 -0.07 24.31 51.74
C GLU A 107 1.28 25.03 51.60
N GLN A 108 1.36 26.32 51.94
CA GLN A 108 2.64 27.05 51.95
C GLN A 108 3.61 26.42 52.94
N GLY A 109 4.80 26.04 52.49
CA GLY A 109 5.75 25.24 53.26
C GLY A 109 5.91 23.83 52.71
N CYS A 110 6.49 22.93 53.50
CA CYS A 110 6.84 21.57 53.10
C CYS A 110 6.04 20.51 53.87
N THR A 111 5.48 19.53 53.17
CA THR A 111 4.77 18.39 53.74
C THR A 111 5.57 17.10 53.54
N PRO A 112 5.94 16.37 54.61
CA PRO A 112 6.74 15.15 54.48
C PRO A 112 5.90 13.95 54.03
N PHE A 113 6.55 13.01 53.34
CA PHE A 113 6.00 11.69 52.98
C PHE A 113 7.09 10.61 53.03
N ALA A 114 6.71 9.34 53.13
CA ALA A 114 7.67 8.23 53.15
C ALA A 114 7.03 6.93 52.65
N SER A 115 7.86 5.97 52.23
CA SER A 115 7.41 4.60 51.95
C SER A 115 6.86 3.97 53.23
N ALA A 116 5.68 3.35 53.17
CA ALA A 116 5.11 2.64 54.32
C ALA A 116 6.08 1.54 54.80
N GLY A 117 6.50 1.60 56.06
CA GLY A 117 7.42 0.62 56.64
C GLY A 117 6.85 -0.79 56.57
N GLY A 118 7.65 -1.74 56.09
CA GLY A 118 7.25 -3.14 55.88
C GLY A 118 6.55 -3.75 57.09
N GLY A 119 5.28 -4.17 56.90
CA GLY A 119 4.46 -4.79 57.93
C GLY A 119 3.04 -5.09 57.47
N GLY A 120 2.86 -6.19 56.73
CA GLY A 120 1.67 -7.07 56.77
C GLY A 120 0.32 -6.57 56.21
N GLY A 121 -0.07 -7.09 55.04
CA GLY A 121 -1.01 -8.22 54.97
C GLY A 121 -2.51 -7.97 54.72
N GLY A 122 -3.02 -8.62 53.66
CA GLY A 122 -4.33 -9.29 53.61
C GLY A 122 -5.44 -8.55 52.84
N GLY A 123 -6.05 -9.09 51.79
CA GLY A 123 -5.99 -10.46 51.22
C GLY A 123 -6.57 -10.48 49.79
N GLY A 124 -6.56 -11.58 49.06
CA GLY A 124 -6.29 -12.97 49.37
C GLY A 124 -7.09 -13.81 48.37
N GLY A 125 -6.42 -14.77 47.73
CA GLY A 125 -6.99 -15.68 46.74
C GLY A 125 -5.89 -16.44 46.00
N ASP A 126 -5.09 -17.17 46.76
CA ASP A 126 -4.08 -18.13 46.29
C ASP A 126 -4.75 -19.34 45.61
N ASP A 127 -4.07 -19.91 44.61
CA ASP A 127 -3.69 -21.34 44.57
C ASP A 127 -2.68 -21.52 43.42
N ASP A 128 -1.46 -21.13 43.78
CA ASP A 128 -0.13 -21.71 43.55
C ASP A 128 0.09 -23.04 42.75
N ASP A 129 1.35 -23.12 42.27
CA ASP A 129 2.22 -24.27 41.94
C ASP A 129 2.16 -24.81 40.49
N ASP A 130 3.22 -24.82 39.67
CA ASP A 130 4.66 -24.90 39.99
C ASP A 130 5.56 -24.52 38.79
N ILE A 131 6.56 -23.67 39.09
CA ILE A 131 8.02 -23.80 38.82
C ILE A 131 8.51 -23.67 37.36
N ASP A 132 9.13 -22.55 36.96
CA ASP A 132 10.48 -22.05 37.31
C ASP A 132 11.60 -22.62 36.42
N SER A 133 12.10 -21.79 35.50
CA SER A 133 13.54 -21.63 35.33
C SER A 133 13.82 -20.29 34.64
N GLY A 134 14.66 -19.49 35.29
CA GLY A 134 14.95 -18.13 34.92
C GLY A 134 15.45 -17.95 33.49
N ASP A 135 14.75 -17.12 32.76
CA ASP A 135 15.30 -16.08 31.90
C ASP A 135 14.14 -15.10 31.70
N PHE A 136 14.10 -14.01 32.46
CA PHE A 136 13.25 -12.90 32.04
C PHE A 136 13.91 -12.38 30.76
N GLY A 137 13.35 -12.80 29.64
CA GLY A 137 13.93 -12.67 28.31
C GLY A 137 14.51 -11.30 28.05
N GLU A 138 15.61 -11.31 27.30
CA GLU A 138 16.25 -10.15 26.68
C GLU A 138 15.22 -9.24 25.98
N GLY A 139 14.63 -8.31 26.73
CA GLY A 139 13.63 -7.35 26.23
C GLY A 139 13.78 -5.98 26.89
N GLY A 140 14.93 -5.71 27.51
CA GLY A 140 15.24 -4.40 28.06
C GLY A 140 15.64 -3.44 26.94
N LEU A 141 14.67 -2.84 26.25
CA LEU A 141 14.92 -2.01 25.07
C LEU A 141 13.68 -1.09 24.77
N PRO A 142 13.79 -0.01 23.97
CA PRO A 142 13.89 1.35 24.50
C PRO A 142 12.66 2.28 24.32
N HIS A 143 12.65 3.37 25.10
CA HIS A 143 11.66 4.46 25.09
C HIS A 143 11.92 5.56 24.01
N ALA A 144 11.36 5.51 22.79
CA ALA A 144 11.66 6.54 21.77
C ALA A 144 11.35 7.98 22.20
N ARG A 145 12.14 8.86 21.58
CA ARG A 145 12.14 10.30 21.79
C ARG A 145 11.07 10.93 20.93
N ALA A 146 10.04 11.44 21.58
CA ALA A 146 9.20 12.52 21.08
C ALA A 146 10.02 13.58 20.33
N PHE A 147 9.52 14.14 19.24
CA PHE A 147 10.13 15.33 18.66
C PHE A 147 9.09 16.39 18.35
N ARG A 148 9.47 17.65 18.50
CA ARG A 148 8.70 18.80 18.05
C ARG A 148 9.46 19.45 16.90
N HIS A 149 8.76 19.97 15.92
CA HIS A 149 9.39 20.75 14.86
C HIS A 149 8.74 22.12 14.72
N ASP A 150 9.44 23.02 14.02
CA ASP A 150 8.91 24.34 13.72
C ASP A 150 9.61 24.93 12.48
N VAL A 151 8.93 25.83 11.77
CA VAL A 151 9.50 26.64 10.69
C VAL A 151 9.44 28.09 11.15
N ARG A 152 10.60 28.69 11.43
CA ARG A 152 10.66 30.02 12.07
C ARG A 152 11.61 30.95 11.35
N GLU A 153 11.23 32.22 11.33
CA GLU A 153 12.11 33.31 10.92
C GLU A 153 13.15 33.59 12.02
N SER A 154 14.41 33.76 11.60
CA SER A 154 15.49 34.22 12.46
C SER A 154 16.42 35.14 11.69
N ASN A 155 16.45 36.43 12.06
CA ASN A 155 17.28 37.47 11.45
C ASN A 155 17.07 37.66 9.92
N GLY A 156 15.85 37.45 9.43
CA GLY A 156 15.50 37.59 8.01
C GLY A 156 15.75 36.35 7.15
N ASP A 157 16.29 35.27 7.74
CA ASP A 157 16.37 33.94 7.13
C ASP A 157 15.38 33.00 7.82
N TRP A 158 14.82 32.05 7.07
CA TRP A 158 13.95 31.02 7.64
C TRP A 158 14.73 29.75 7.96
N ALA A 159 14.40 29.12 9.07
CA ALA A 159 15.01 27.86 9.49
C ALA A 159 13.96 26.84 9.90
N VAL A 160 14.24 25.58 9.57
CA VAL A 160 13.51 24.44 10.13
C VAL A 160 14.23 24.01 11.40
N LEU A 161 13.47 23.92 12.49
CA LEU A 161 13.91 23.47 13.79
C LEU A 161 13.32 22.11 14.10
N LEU A 162 14.11 21.27 14.76
CA LEU A 162 13.74 19.96 15.28
C LEU A 162 14.20 19.87 16.74
N GLU A 163 13.28 19.92 17.67
CA GLU A 163 13.52 19.58 19.07
C GLU A 163 13.35 18.08 19.26
N THR A 164 14.46 17.37 19.43
CA THR A 164 14.49 15.94 19.73
C THR A 164 14.26 15.70 21.21
N GLY A 165 13.57 14.62 21.58
CA GLY A 165 13.27 14.30 22.97
C GLY A 165 14.53 14.03 23.78
N GLN A 166 14.43 14.22 25.10
CA GLN A 166 15.50 13.92 26.06
C GLN A 166 15.85 12.42 26.07
N PRO A 167 17.08 12.03 26.48
CA PRO A 167 17.41 10.63 26.71
C PRO A 167 16.56 10.03 27.82
N ALA A 168 15.64 9.15 27.46
CA ALA A 168 15.07 8.20 28.39
C ALA A 168 16.10 7.08 28.57
N SER A 169 16.75 6.99 29.73
CA SER A 169 17.67 5.88 30.05
C SER A 169 16.94 4.54 29.81
N PRO A 170 17.45 3.59 28.99
CA PRO A 170 18.85 3.44 28.53
C PRO A 170 19.17 3.90 27.09
N LEU A 171 18.35 4.74 26.44
CA LEU A 171 18.56 5.09 25.03
C LEU A 171 19.79 5.96 24.74
N PRO A 172 20.49 5.68 23.62
CA PRO A 172 21.46 6.60 23.04
C PRO A 172 20.83 7.97 22.73
N SER A 173 21.66 9.02 22.75
CA SER A 173 21.30 10.35 22.25
C SER A 173 21.15 10.37 20.74
N VAL A 174 20.28 11.25 20.24
CA VAL A 174 20.32 11.63 18.82
C VAL A 174 21.71 12.18 18.56
N THR A 175 22.47 11.49 17.72
CA THR A 175 23.86 11.85 17.39
C THR A 175 23.96 12.67 16.12
N ARG A 176 22.93 12.57 15.27
CA ARG A 176 22.80 13.28 13.99
C ARG A 176 21.32 13.50 13.70
N ALA A 177 21.00 14.65 13.11
CA ALA A 177 19.72 14.90 12.47
C ALA A 177 19.97 15.46 11.06
N ASP A 178 19.31 14.88 10.06
CA ASP A 178 19.26 15.41 8.72
C ASP A 178 17.84 15.88 8.40
N LEU A 179 17.74 16.97 7.65
CA LEU A 179 16.53 17.51 7.09
C LEU A 179 16.48 17.14 5.61
N ARG A 180 15.43 16.43 5.20
CA ARG A 180 15.06 16.31 3.80
C ARG A 180 14.02 17.40 3.52
N TYR A 181 14.24 18.28 2.56
CA TYR A 181 13.29 19.33 2.24
C TYR A 181 13.31 19.73 0.76
N ARG A 182 12.23 20.35 0.30
CA ARG A 182 12.18 21.15 -0.94
C ARG A 182 11.35 22.40 -0.73
N ILE A 183 11.41 23.30 -1.71
CA ILE A 183 10.67 24.57 -1.72
C ILE A 183 9.78 24.55 -2.98
N GLY A 184 8.48 24.67 -2.81
CA GLY A 184 7.47 24.48 -3.87
C GLY A 184 7.70 23.15 -4.61
N ASP A 185 7.74 23.23 -5.94
CA ASP A 185 7.99 22.09 -6.84
C ASP A 185 9.47 21.87 -7.15
N GLY A 186 10.35 22.50 -6.37
CA GLY A 186 11.79 22.33 -6.51
C GLY A 186 12.27 20.90 -6.20
N PRO A 187 13.49 20.53 -6.61
CA PRO A 187 14.02 19.20 -6.35
C PRO A 187 14.20 18.95 -4.85
N MET A 188 14.00 17.70 -4.43
CA MET A 188 14.28 17.26 -3.07
C MET A 188 15.76 17.45 -2.72
N GLN A 189 16.01 18.15 -1.61
CA GLN A 189 17.33 18.39 -1.03
C GLN A 189 17.46 17.60 0.28
N THR A 190 18.69 17.20 0.61
CA THR A 190 19.01 16.66 1.94
C THR A 190 20.13 17.49 2.54
N ALA A 191 19.95 17.90 3.80
CA ALA A 191 20.91 18.72 4.50
C ALA A 191 21.04 18.30 5.97
N SER A 192 22.27 18.17 6.44
CA SER A 192 22.51 17.96 7.87
C SER A 192 22.10 19.19 8.70
N MET A 193 21.47 18.93 9.82
CA MET A 193 21.07 19.95 10.80
C MET A 193 22.18 20.17 11.83
N SER A 194 22.31 21.40 12.32
CA SER A 194 23.25 21.75 13.37
C SER A 194 22.62 21.52 14.73
N ASN A 195 23.34 20.89 15.67
CA ASN A 195 22.90 20.79 17.07
C ASN A 195 23.03 22.17 17.74
N LEU A 196 21.90 22.78 18.11
CA LEU A 196 21.79 24.09 18.73
C LEU A 196 21.82 24.02 20.27
N GLY A 197 21.94 22.82 20.85
CA GLY A 197 21.89 22.57 22.29
C GLY A 197 20.46 22.35 22.79
N GLY A 198 20.33 21.80 24.01
CA GLY A 198 19.01 21.50 24.59
C GLY A 198 18.17 20.52 23.77
N PHE A 199 18.83 19.62 23.02
CA PHE A 199 18.23 18.66 22.10
C PHE A 199 17.54 19.29 20.88
N ILE A 200 17.77 20.57 20.63
CA ILE A 200 17.28 21.29 19.47
C ILE A 200 18.33 21.21 18.34
N TRP A 201 17.85 20.91 17.16
CA TRP A 201 18.59 20.89 15.91
C TRP A 201 17.98 21.93 14.96
N GLY A 202 18.80 22.55 14.13
CA GLY A 202 18.31 23.57 13.21
C GLY A 202 19.03 23.58 11.87
N ARG A 203 18.30 23.95 10.83
CA ARG A 203 18.85 24.18 9.49
C ARG A 203 18.20 25.41 8.87
N THR A 204 19.00 26.41 8.56
CA THR A 204 18.59 27.53 7.71
C THR A 204 18.38 27.04 6.28
N ILE A 205 17.28 27.49 5.67
CA ILE A 205 16.88 27.13 4.32
C ILE A 205 17.24 28.28 3.38
N PRO A 206 18.23 28.13 2.49
CA PRO A 206 18.65 29.21 1.62
C PRO A 206 17.56 29.57 0.61
N GLY A 207 17.27 30.86 0.45
CA GLY A 207 16.43 31.36 -0.65
C GLY A 207 14.92 31.19 -0.45
N ILE A 208 14.46 30.84 0.75
CA ILE A 208 13.03 30.75 1.06
C ILE A 208 12.50 32.06 1.66
N SER A 209 11.28 32.43 1.31
CA SER A 209 10.58 33.64 1.72
C SER A 209 9.24 33.30 2.37
N ALA A 210 8.64 34.27 3.08
CA ALA A 210 7.27 34.13 3.56
C ALA A 210 6.30 33.94 2.36
N GLY A 211 5.38 32.99 2.48
CA GLY A 211 4.48 32.56 1.40
C GLY A 211 4.95 31.32 0.63
N ASP A 212 6.24 30.98 0.67
CA ASP A 212 6.72 29.77 0.00
C ASP A 212 6.20 28.51 0.71
N ILE A 213 5.85 27.47 -0.05
CA ILE A 213 5.54 26.15 0.52
C ILE A 213 6.83 25.37 0.73
N ILE A 214 7.11 24.94 1.97
CA ILE A 214 8.19 24.01 2.29
C ILE A 214 7.62 22.65 2.65
N THR A 215 8.08 21.62 1.95
CA THR A 215 7.79 20.21 2.26
C THR A 215 9.05 19.56 2.80
N TYR A 216 8.97 18.95 3.98
CA TYR A 216 10.15 18.46 4.69
C TYR A 216 9.87 17.26 5.60
N SER A 217 10.91 16.47 5.86
CA SER A 217 10.95 15.39 6.84
C SER A 217 12.31 15.35 7.52
N PHE A 218 12.39 14.64 8.64
CA PHE A 218 13.60 14.50 9.43
C PHE A 218 14.07 13.05 9.43
N VAL A 219 15.40 12.88 9.44
CA VAL A 219 16.07 11.61 9.71
C VAL A 219 16.92 11.81 10.95
N GLN A 220 16.57 11.17 12.06
CA GLN A 220 17.34 11.21 13.31
C GLN A 220 18.19 9.94 13.41
N THR A 221 19.45 10.04 13.82
CA THR A 221 20.28 8.87 14.13
C THR A 221 20.33 8.65 15.63
N VAL A 222 19.68 7.58 16.11
CA VAL A 222 19.66 7.18 17.52
C VAL A 222 20.58 5.98 17.70
N GLY A 223 21.76 6.19 18.28
CA GLY A 223 22.80 5.17 18.28
C GLY A 223 23.33 4.93 16.86
N ILE A 224 23.01 3.77 16.27
CA ILE A 224 23.33 3.43 14.88
C ILE A 224 22.09 3.45 13.95
N GLU A 225 20.89 3.54 14.52
CA GLU A 225 19.64 3.37 13.79
C GLU A 225 19.11 4.72 13.26
N PRO A 226 18.74 4.81 11.98
CA PRO A 226 18.00 5.96 11.44
C PRO A 226 16.51 5.88 11.81
N VAL A 227 15.93 7.04 12.11
CA VAL A 227 14.53 7.25 12.52
C VAL A 227 13.93 8.33 11.63
N ASP A 228 13.07 7.94 10.70
CA ASP A 228 12.36 8.87 9.81
C ASP A 228 11.11 9.45 10.51
N SER A 229 10.80 10.71 10.23
CA SER A 229 9.51 11.32 10.56
C SER A 229 8.48 11.14 9.44
N ALA A 230 7.22 11.49 9.72
CA ALA A 230 6.27 11.84 8.66
C ALA A 230 6.80 13.01 7.82
N TRP A 231 6.21 13.20 6.63
CA TRP A 231 6.41 14.40 5.84
C TRP A 231 5.47 15.50 6.32
N PHE A 232 6.01 16.70 6.39
CA PHE A 232 5.31 17.90 6.80
C PHE A 232 5.33 18.87 5.63
N GLN A 233 4.22 19.56 5.40
CA GLN A 233 4.13 20.67 4.47
C GLN A 233 3.71 21.92 5.25
N ARG A 234 4.34 23.06 4.95
CA ARG A 234 4.04 24.35 5.58
C ARG A 234 4.19 25.48 4.58
N THR A 235 3.24 26.41 4.58
CA THR A 235 3.45 27.75 4.04
C THR A 235 4.31 28.55 5.02
N VAL A 236 5.43 29.07 4.55
CA VAL A 236 6.37 29.80 5.37
C VAL A 236 5.74 31.10 5.84
N GLY A 237 5.70 31.32 7.16
CA GLY A 237 5.10 32.51 7.76
C GLY A 237 3.66 32.33 8.24
N GLU A 238 3.02 31.21 7.94
CA GLU A 238 1.76 30.85 8.56
C GLU A 238 1.96 30.28 9.98
N GLU A 239 0.96 30.48 10.84
CA GLU A 239 0.93 29.83 12.14
C GLU A 239 0.89 28.31 11.98
N ALA A 240 1.46 27.60 12.95
CA ALA A 240 1.36 26.16 12.92
C ALA A 240 -0.10 25.70 13.01
N PRO A 241 -0.52 24.68 12.23
CA PRO A 241 -1.81 24.05 12.38
C PRO A 241 -2.07 23.75 13.85
N ALA A 242 -3.30 24.03 14.28
CA ALA A 242 -3.73 23.70 15.62
C ALA A 242 -3.57 22.20 15.85
N ILE A 243 -3.19 21.84 17.08
CA ILE A 243 -3.22 20.45 17.52
C ILE A 243 -4.67 19.96 17.34
N PRO A 244 -4.89 18.79 16.71
CA PRO A 244 -6.24 18.26 16.53
C PRO A 244 -6.95 18.07 17.88
N ASP A 245 -8.28 18.20 17.86
CA ASP A 245 -9.10 17.93 19.04
C ASP A 245 -9.10 16.43 19.33
N PHE A 246 -8.62 16.04 20.51
CA PHE A 246 -8.57 14.66 20.96
C PHE A 246 -9.83 14.28 21.80
N PRO A 247 -10.26 13.00 21.79
CA PRO A 247 -9.59 11.87 21.15
C PRO A 247 -9.90 11.74 19.66
N LEU A 248 -8.91 11.25 18.91
CA LEU A 248 -9.09 10.79 17.53
C LEU A 248 -9.39 9.29 17.53
N GLU A 249 -10.16 8.83 16.54
CA GLU A 249 -10.57 7.44 16.44
C GLU A 249 -10.25 6.85 15.08
N THR A 250 -9.61 5.67 15.09
CA THR A 250 -9.31 4.87 13.90
C THR A 250 -9.99 3.52 14.04
N ILE A 251 -10.77 3.11 13.04
CA ILE A 251 -11.38 1.78 12.97
C ILE A 251 -10.85 1.10 11.71
N ALA A 252 -10.31 -0.10 11.87
CA ALA A 252 -9.80 -0.91 10.77
C ALA A 252 -10.09 -2.39 11.04
N ALA A 253 -10.01 -3.19 9.98
CA ALA A 253 -10.01 -4.64 10.08
C ALA A 253 -8.63 -5.16 9.73
N ILE A 254 -8.16 -6.17 10.46
CA ILE A 254 -6.85 -6.77 10.24
C ILE A 254 -7.02 -8.29 10.16
N ARG A 255 -6.17 -8.95 9.37
CA ARG A 255 -6.19 -10.41 9.23
C ARG A 255 -5.32 -11.13 10.26
N PHE A 256 -5.69 -12.37 10.57
CA PHE A 256 -4.84 -13.31 11.28
C PHE A 256 -3.79 -13.91 10.33
N ARG A 257 -2.57 -14.12 10.83
CA ARG A 257 -1.44 -14.73 10.10
C ARG A 257 -0.76 -15.78 10.99
N ASP A 258 -0.16 -16.82 10.41
CA ASP A 258 0.54 -17.87 11.19
C ASP A 258 1.96 -17.41 11.60
N ARG A 259 2.55 -17.95 12.69
CA ARG A 259 4.00 -17.81 12.97
C ARG A 259 4.68 -19.14 13.04
N HIS A 260 5.62 -19.29 12.13
CA HIS A 260 6.78 -20.14 12.32
C HIS A 260 8.05 -19.29 12.13
N GLU A 261 9.13 -19.75 12.76
CA GLU A 261 10.46 -19.15 12.83
C GLU A 261 11.06 -18.93 11.43
N ASN A 262 10.62 -17.92 10.66
CA ASN A 262 11.15 -17.52 9.33
C ASN A 262 10.44 -16.29 8.70
N GLU A 263 10.17 -15.26 9.50
CA GLU A 263 9.39 -14.03 9.20
C GLU A 263 10.03 -13.06 8.17
N TRP A 264 10.66 -13.57 7.09
CA TRP A 264 11.09 -12.77 5.92
C TRP A 264 10.22 -13.10 4.69
N ARG A 265 9.21 -13.95 4.90
CA ARG A 265 8.38 -14.58 3.88
C ARG A 265 6.93 -14.33 4.25
N PHE A 266 6.35 -13.24 3.75
CA PHE A 266 4.93 -12.98 3.97
C PHE A 266 4.07 -13.38 2.78
N ASP A 267 3.35 -14.50 2.95
CA ASP A 267 1.89 -14.64 2.81
C ASP A 267 1.46 -16.03 3.34
N HIS A 268 1.90 -16.43 4.55
CA HIS A 268 1.48 -17.72 5.09
C HIS A 268 0.07 -17.60 5.66
N TYR A 269 -0.92 -17.82 4.80
CA TYR A 269 -2.29 -18.05 5.20
C TYR A 269 -2.31 -19.22 6.20
N PRO A 270 -2.82 -19.02 7.42
CA PRO A 270 -2.91 -20.11 8.38
C PRO A 270 -3.77 -21.23 7.78
N ALA A 271 -3.41 -22.49 8.03
CA ALA A 271 -4.17 -23.62 7.50
C ALA A 271 -5.66 -23.50 7.87
N GLY A 272 -6.54 -23.57 6.85
CA GLY A 272 -7.98 -23.31 7.00
C GLY A 272 -8.35 -21.82 7.06
N TYR A 273 -7.71 -20.98 6.24
CA TYR A 273 -7.95 -19.53 6.11
C TYR A 273 -9.33 -19.15 5.57
N ASP A 274 -10.14 -20.15 5.30
CA ASP A 274 -11.28 -20.16 4.41
C ASP A 274 -12.57 -19.61 5.06
N VAL A 275 -12.52 -19.22 6.36
CA VAL A 275 -13.66 -18.63 7.09
C VAL A 275 -13.21 -17.71 8.24
N GLY A 276 -13.63 -16.45 8.25
CA GLY A 276 -13.74 -15.62 9.48
C GLY A 276 -12.42 -15.28 10.21
N ARG A 277 -11.27 -15.36 9.53
CA ARG A 277 -9.95 -15.09 10.13
C ARG A 277 -9.48 -13.64 9.97
N SER A 278 -10.36 -12.71 10.32
CA SER A 278 -10.05 -11.29 10.55
C SER A 278 -10.52 -10.86 11.94
N PHE A 279 -9.98 -9.75 12.43
CA PHE A 279 -10.38 -9.13 13.67
C PHE A 279 -10.51 -7.62 13.50
N ASP A 280 -11.40 -7.03 14.28
CA ASP A 280 -11.68 -5.61 14.24
C ASP A 280 -10.74 -4.92 15.22
N LEU A 281 -10.12 -3.84 14.78
CA LEU A 281 -9.21 -3.02 15.57
C LEU A 281 -9.74 -1.60 15.64
N ARG A 282 -9.82 -1.09 16.86
CA ARG A 282 -10.11 0.31 17.14
C ARG A 282 -8.95 0.92 17.92
N ILE A 283 -8.45 2.06 17.44
CA ILE A 283 -7.40 2.84 18.10
C ILE A 283 -8.00 4.18 18.51
N ILE A 284 -7.88 4.52 19.79
CA ILE A 284 -8.35 5.79 20.34
C ILE A 284 -7.11 6.58 20.77
N ASP A 285 -6.85 7.67 20.08
CA ASP A 285 -5.67 8.49 20.28
C ASP A 285 -5.98 9.75 21.09
N HIS A 286 -5.32 9.88 22.24
CA HIS A 286 -5.44 11.01 23.15
C HIS A 286 -4.29 12.02 23.03
N GLY A 287 -3.45 11.90 21.99
CA GLY A 287 -2.25 12.69 21.71
C GLY A 287 -1.02 12.32 22.56
N HIS A 288 -1.24 11.70 23.72
CA HIS A 288 -0.20 11.25 24.66
C HIS A 288 -0.37 9.79 25.10
N ARG A 289 -1.43 9.14 24.63
CA ARG A 289 -1.81 7.76 24.91
C ARG A 289 -2.61 7.22 23.74
N LEU A 290 -2.35 5.98 23.35
CA LEU A 290 -3.18 5.21 22.43
C LEU A 290 -3.88 4.11 23.23
N ASP A 291 -5.21 4.05 23.15
CA ASP A 291 -5.98 2.90 23.63
C ASP A 291 -6.32 2.01 22.43
N PHE A 292 -6.14 0.70 22.60
CA PHE A 292 -6.44 -0.31 21.59
C PHE A 292 -7.61 -1.15 22.07
N GLU A 293 -8.64 -1.29 21.25
CA GLU A 293 -9.73 -2.25 21.44
C GLU A 293 -9.70 -3.23 20.26
N LEU A 294 -9.68 -4.52 20.56
CA LEU A 294 -9.61 -5.59 19.57
C LEU A 294 -10.77 -6.55 19.76
N THR A 295 -11.54 -6.76 18.70
CA THR A 295 -12.69 -7.68 18.69
C THR A 295 -12.44 -8.81 17.70
N THR A 296 -12.46 -10.06 18.16
CA THR A 296 -12.27 -11.24 17.31
C THR A 296 -13.60 -11.93 17.04
N ALA A 297 -13.76 -12.46 15.82
CA ALA A 297 -14.94 -13.22 15.46
C ALA A 297 -15.08 -14.51 16.31
N PRO A 298 -16.30 -14.93 16.71
CA PRO A 298 -16.53 -16.14 17.50
C PRO A 298 -15.97 -17.43 16.89
N GLU A 299 -15.84 -17.46 15.57
CA GLU A 299 -15.34 -18.57 14.76
C GLU A 299 -13.86 -18.87 15.04
N VAL A 300 -13.10 -17.88 15.50
CA VAL A 300 -11.70 -18.03 15.93
C VAL A 300 -11.62 -17.75 17.45
N PRO A 301 -11.83 -18.76 18.31
CA PRO A 301 -11.83 -18.56 19.75
C PRO A 301 -10.42 -18.21 20.25
N VAL A 302 -10.18 -16.92 20.44
CA VAL A 302 -8.93 -16.38 21.01
C VAL A 302 -9.05 -16.37 22.53
N GLY A 303 -8.16 -17.13 23.19
CA GLY A 303 -8.08 -17.20 24.64
C GLY A 303 -7.41 -15.96 25.24
N ALA A 304 -6.48 -15.34 24.50
CA ALA A 304 -5.87 -14.08 24.88
C ALA A 304 -5.03 -13.43 23.78
N ILE A 305 -4.64 -12.17 23.97
CA ILE A 305 -3.82 -11.42 23.02
C ILE A 305 -2.65 -10.74 23.74
N ASP A 306 -1.46 -10.82 23.17
CA ASP A 306 -0.32 -9.99 23.54
C ASP A 306 -0.14 -8.89 22.49
N ILE A 307 -0.05 -7.64 22.93
CA ILE A 307 0.35 -6.51 22.08
C ILE A 307 1.86 -6.32 22.23
N LYS A 308 2.56 -6.35 21.10
CA LYS A 308 3.95 -5.93 21.00
C LYS A 308 3.99 -4.60 20.29
N TRP A 309 4.77 -3.66 20.81
CA TRP A 309 4.95 -2.40 20.14
C TRP A 309 6.41 -1.97 20.13
N TYR A 310 6.74 -1.20 19.10
CA TYR A 310 8.07 -0.70 18.82
C TYR A 310 8.02 0.79 18.60
N ASN A 311 9.11 1.40 19.01
CA ASN A 311 9.35 2.83 19.00
C ASN A 311 10.07 3.26 17.71
N GLN A 312 9.79 2.52 16.62
CA GLN A 312 10.55 2.33 15.37
C GLN A 312 11.55 1.17 15.41
N ALA A 313 11.39 0.23 14.48
CA ALA A 313 12.42 -0.70 14.10
C ALA A 313 13.05 -0.20 12.79
N GLY A 314 14.38 -0.02 12.78
CA GLY A 314 15.11 0.22 11.54
C GLY A 314 14.99 -0.96 10.56
N ASP A 315 15.60 -0.80 9.39
CA ASP A 315 15.68 -1.77 8.30
C ASP A 315 16.61 -2.96 8.63
N VAL A 316 16.57 -3.41 9.89
CA VAL A 316 17.25 -4.62 10.35
C VAL A 316 16.40 -5.80 9.94
N GLY A 317 16.97 -6.64 9.08
CA GLY A 317 16.35 -7.90 8.63
C GLY A 317 15.76 -8.64 9.83
N PHE A 318 14.52 -9.11 9.68
CA PHE A 318 13.67 -9.53 10.80
C PHE A 318 14.27 -10.60 11.74
N CYS A 319 15.32 -11.34 11.33
CA CYS A 319 16.04 -12.29 12.20
C CYS A 319 17.19 -11.68 13.01
N ASP A 320 17.60 -10.45 12.72
CA ASP A 320 18.66 -9.69 13.42
C ASP A 320 18.11 -8.48 14.18
N ARG A 321 16.77 -8.38 14.35
CA ARG A 321 16.19 -7.37 15.24
C ARG A 321 16.65 -7.63 16.66
N ASN A 322 17.54 -6.76 17.14
CA ASN A 322 17.95 -6.72 18.54
C ASN A 322 16.68 -6.48 19.38
N ILE A 323 16.34 -7.44 20.25
CA ILE A 323 14.98 -7.70 20.75
C ILE A 323 14.50 -6.55 21.63
N SER A 324 13.86 -5.56 21.00
CA SER A 324 13.43 -4.30 21.63
C SER A 324 11.94 -4.10 21.80
N ALA A 325 11.17 -5.17 21.64
CA ALA A 325 9.73 -5.11 21.75
C ALA A 325 9.32 -4.94 23.21
N ILE A 326 8.44 -3.97 23.47
CA ILE A 326 7.68 -3.96 24.73
C ILE A 326 6.44 -4.82 24.48
N SER A 327 6.40 -5.97 25.15
CA SER A 327 5.28 -6.92 25.07
C SER A 327 4.39 -6.77 26.29
N GLN A 328 3.08 -6.62 26.08
CA GLN A 328 2.09 -6.52 27.13
C GLN A 328 0.90 -7.45 26.84
N ARG A 329 0.40 -8.11 27.89
CA ARG A 329 -0.86 -8.85 27.82
C ARG A 329 -2.03 -7.87 27.71
N MET A 330 -2.88 -8.02 26.70
CA MET A 330 -4.14 -7.26 26.63
C MET A 330 -5.11 -7.75 27.71
N GLU A 331 -5.86 -6.83 28.31
CA GLU A 331 -6.92 -7.13 29.28
C GLU A 331 -8.21 -7.52 28.55
N GLY A 332 -8.89 -8.57 29.00
CA GLY A 332 -10.18 -8.98 28.42
C GLY A 332 -10.33 -10.50 28.29
N GLY A 333 -11.24 -10.89 27.41
CA GLY A 333 -11.63 -12.28 27.16
C GLY A 333 -12.96 -12.37 26.41
N ASN A 334 -13.32 -13.58 25.96
CA ASN A 334 -14.54 -13.82 25.17
C ASN A 334 -14.63 -12.96 23.89
N GLY A 335 -13.51 -12.82 23.18
CA GLY A 335 -13.45 -12.14 21.88
C GLY A 335 -13.35 -10.61 21.93
N PHE A 336 -13.19 -10.01 23.12
CA PHE A 336 -12.93 -8.57 23.27
C PHE A 336 -11.72 -8.33 24.18
N PHE A 337 -10.76 -7.53 23.71
CA PHE A 337 -9.49 -7.29 24.37
C PHE A 337 -9.11 -5.81 24.30
N THR A 338 -8.46 -5.30 25.33
CA THR A 338 -8.04 -3.90 25.43
C THR A 338 -6.61 -3.76 25.91
N SER A 339 -5.92 -2.72 25.46
CA SER A 339 -4.62 -2.32 26.00
C SER A 339 -4.40 -0.82 25.82
N SER A 340 -3.40 -0.27 26.49
CA SER A 340 -3.02 1.13 26.28
C SER A 340 -1.50 1.30 26.23
N ILE A 341 -1.06 2.18 25.36
CA ILE A 341 0.33 2.64 25.28
C ILE A 341 0.34 4.11 25.69
N SER A 342 1.02 4.43 26.79
CA SER A 342 1.11 5.79 27.35
C SER A 342 2.48 6.42 27.09
N ASN A 343 2.64 7.70 27.46
CA ASN A 343 3.88 8.48 27.29
C ASN A 343 4.26 8.67 25.82
N LEU A 344 3.26 8.84 24.96
CA LEU A 344 3.43 9.12 23.56
C LEU A 344 3.41 10.63 23.30
N THR A 345 3.79 11.03 22.09
CA THR A 345 3.71 12.43 21.64
C THR A 345 3.24 12.51 20.21
N ILE A 346 2.56 13.59 19.88
CA ILE A 346 2.07 13.87 18.51
C ILE A 346 3.23 13.81 17.52
N GLY A 347 3.02 13.12 16.41
CA GLY A 347 3.99 12.84 15.35
C GLY A 347 4.88 11.62 15.60
N GLN A 348 4.81 10.99 16.78
CA GLN A 348 5.53 9.75 17.06
C GLN A 348 4.92 8.59 16.29
N ARG A 349 5.76 7.85 15.55
CA ARG A 349 5.42 6.56 14.96
C ARG A 349 5.45 5.47 16.03
N VAL A 350 4.38 4.67 16.09
CA VAL A 350 4.25 3.48 16.92
C VAL A 350 3.96 2.30 16.00
N ASP A 351 4.86 1.32 16.00
CA ASP A 351 4.68 0.08 15.23
C ASP A 351 4.09 -0.96 16.16
N VAL A 352 2.96 -1.55 15.78
CA VAL A 352 2.20 -2.47 16.63
C VAL A 352 2.02 -3.81 15.92
N GLU A 353 2.20 -4.89 16.68
CA GLU A 353 1.85 -6.25 16.28
C GLU A 353 1.06 -6.91 17.42
N PHE A 354 0.03 -7.67 17.07
CA PHE A 354 -0.75 -8.48 18.00
C PHE A 354 -0.40 -9.96 17.83
N THR A 355 -0.18 -10.65 18.94
CA THR A 355 -0.05 -12.10 19.02
C THR A 355 -1.33 -12.66 19.65
N LEU A 356 -2.13 -13.39 18.87
CA LEU A 356 -3.43 -13.92 19.27
C LEU A 356 -3.28 -15.40 19.64
N LEU A 357 -3.45 -15.71 20.93
CA LEU A 357 -3.33 -17.06 21.48
C LEU A 357 -4.67 -17.80 21.38
N ALA A 358 -4.79 -18.75 20.46
CA ALA A 358 -5.91 -19.68 20.34
C ALA A 358 -5.41 -21.13 20.43
N ALA A 359 -6.19 -22.10 19.92
CA ALA A 359 -5.72 -23.49 19.77
C ALA A 359 -4.42 -23.57 18.93
N GLN A 360 -4.25 -22.62 18.01
CA GLN A 360 -3.01 -22.26 17.34
C GLN A 360 -2.69 -20.79 17.68
N THR A 361 -1.41 -20.42 17.67
CA THR A 361 -0.98 -19.03 17.88
C THR A 361 -0.95 -18.29 16.54
N TYR A 362 -1.55 -17.11 16.49
CA TYR A 362 -1.61 -16.26 15.31
C TYR A 362 -1.05 -14.86 15.56
N TYR A 363 -0.80 -14.12 14.48
CA TYR A 363 -0.14 -12.82 14.48
C TYR A 363 -0.84 -11.83 13.56
N SER A 364 -0.85 -10.55 13.90
CA SER A 364 -1.36 -9.47 13.05
C SER A 364 -0.28 -8.84 12.19
N GLU A 365 -0.68 -8.19 11.11
CA GLU A 365 0.21 -7.31 10.35
C GLU A 365 0.86 -6.28 11.25
N PHE A 366 2.02 -5.78 10.82
CA PHE A 366 2.58 -4.59 11.45
C PHE A 366 1.69 -3.43 11.10
N ILE A 367 1.20 -2.78 12.14
CA ILE A 367 0.38 -1.59 12.04
C ILE A 367 1.28 -0.41 12.38
N TYR A 368 1.40 0.52 11.44
CA TYR A 368 2.15 1.74 11.64
C TYR A 368 1.17 2.86 11.97
N TYR A 369 1.27 3.42 13.17
CA TYR A 369 0.40 4.50 13.63
C TYR A 369 1.21 5.73 13.96
N TYR A 370 0.79 6.91 13.51
CA TYR A 370 1.40 8.18 13.90
C TYR A 370 0.45 8.92 14.82
N VAL A 371 0.88 9.21 16.04
CA VAL A 371 0.07 9.89 17.05
C VAL A 371 -0.35 11.27 16.53
N GLY A 372 -1.63 11.59 16.59
CA GLY A 372 -2.26 12.78 16.02
C GLY A 372 -2.76 12.60 14.59
N ASP A 373 -2.57 11.43 13.97
CA ASP A 373 -3.11 11.09 12.65
C ASP A 373 -4.12 9.93 12.79
N PRO A 374 -5.41 10.13 12.49
CA PRO A 374 -6.44 9.12 12.67
C PRO A 374 -6.38 8.00 11.61
N ARG A 375 -5.33 7.92 10.79
CA ARG A 375 -5.18 6.90 9.74
C ARG A 375 -4.11 5.87 10.10
N LEU A 376 -4.33 4.64 9.65
CA LEU A 376 -3.23 3.68 9.57
C LEU A 376 -2.28 4.13 8.46
N GLN A 377 -0.98 4.10 8.75
CA GLN A 377 0.04 4.73 7.94
C GLN A 377 0.97 3.71 7.29
N ARG A 378 1.76 4.21 6.34
CA ARG A 378 2.77 3.44 5.61
C ARG A 378 4.08 3.30 6.36
N GLU A 379 4.78 2.19 6.09
CA GLU A 379 6.13 1.95 6.61
C GLU A 379 7.11 3.06 6.16
N SER A 380 7.12 3.39 4.87
CA SER A 380 7.81 4.56 4.36
C SER A 380 6.82 5.69 4.19
N GLN A 381 7.22 6.91 4.56
CA GLN A 381 6.39 8.09 4.34
C GLN A 381 6.80 8.82 3.05
N HIS A 382 7.78 8.32 2.30
CA HIS A 382 8.29 9.02 1.14
C HIS A 382 7.19 9.23 0.09
N PRO A 383 6.97 10.47 -0.41
CA PRO A 383 5.90 10.78 -1.34
C PRO A 383 5.86 9.89 -2.58
N TYR A 384 7.04 9.62 -3.15
CA TYR A 384 7.15 8.83 -4.38
C TYR A 384 7.02 7.32 -4.16
N ALA A 385 6.99 6.84 -2.91
CA ALA A 385 7.04 5.40 -2.64
C ALA A 385 5.71 4.67 -2.89
N TYR A 386 4.61 5.40 -3.07
CA TYR A 386 3.26 4.79 -3.07
C TYR A 386 2.36 5.42 -4.12
N ALA A 387 1.51 4.58 -4.71
CA ALA A 387 0.75 4.90 -5.90
C ALA A 387 -0.77 5.07 -5.69
N ALA A 388 -1.30 4.80 -4.49
CA ALA A 388 -2.75 4.77 -4.31
C ALA A 388 -3.21 5.25 -2.92
N GLY A 389 -2.94 6.52 -2.59
CA GLY A 389 -3.46 7.16 -1.36
C GLY A 389 -3.43 6.29 -0.09
N ASP A 390 -4.48 6.36 0.71
CA ASP A 390 -4.62 5.58 1.95
C ASP A 390 -4.83 4.07 1.70
N ALA A 391 -5.06 3.66 0.44
CA ALA A 391 -5.14 2.24 0.05
C ALA A 391 -3.77 1.58 -0.21
N SER A 392 -2.71 2.37 -0.44
CA SER A 392 -1.38 1.89 -0.86
C SER A 392 -0.42 1.72 0.31
N ILE A 393 -0.43 0.57 0.98
CA ILE A 393 0.37 0.41 2.19
C ILE A 393 1.03 -0.97 2.44
N PRO A 394 0.75 -2.08 1.73
CA PRO A 394 1.33 -3.34 2.17
C PRO A 394 2.85 -3.36 1.99
N VAL A 395 3.56 -3.79 3.03
CA VAL A 395 5.00 -4.02 2.95
C VAL A 395 5.23 -5.28 2.13
N VAL A 396 5.92 -5.12 1.00
CA VAL A 396 6.30 -6.25 0.15
C VAL A 396 7.71 -6.69 0.52
N THR A 397 7.80 -7.70 1.39
CA THR A 397 9.09 -8.35 1.73
C THR A 397 9.49 -9.41 0.71
N VAL A 398 8.49 -10.07 0.11
CA VAL A 398 8.65 -11.06 -0.95
C VAL A 398 7.88 -10.60 -2.18
N LYS A 399 8.62 -10.22 -3.21
CA LYS A 399 8.10 -9.62 -4.44
C LYS A 399 7.17 -10.54 -5.23
N GLN A 400 7.28 -11.85 -5.02
CA GLN A 400 6.37 -12.83 -5.62
C GLN A 400 4.91 -12.62 -5.18
N PHE A 401 4.68 -12.19 -3.93
CA PHE A 401 3.34 -11.98 -3.36
C PHE A 401 2.94 -10.49 -3.33
N ALA A 402 3.61 -9.66 -4.13
CA ALA A 402 3.38 -8.21 -4.15
C ALA A 402 1.93 -7.84 -4.50
N PHE A 403 1.20 -8.74 -5.16
CA PHE A 403 -0.15 -8.50 -5.66
C PHE A 403 -1.26 -9.08 -4.77
N ASN A 404 -0.94 -9.96 -3.81
CA ASN A 404 -1.92 -10.65 -2.94
C ASN A 404 -2.30 -9.85 -1.68
N GLN A 405 -2.21 -8.53 -1.74
CA GLN A 405 -2.32 -7.69 -0.55
C GLN A 405 -3.67 -6.97 -0.54
N HIS A 406 -4.29 -6.87 0.63
CA HIS A 406 -5.52 -6.08 0.80
C HIS A 406 -5.19 -4.62 1.12
N ALA A 407 -6.12 -3.72 0.83
CA ALA A 407 -6.05 -2.34 1.31
C ALA A 407 -6.16 -2.29 2.84
N LEU A 408 -5.37 -1.44 3.51
CA LEU A 408 -5.36 -1.37 4.98
C LEU A 408 -6.53 -0.56 5.57
N ASN A 409 -7.20 0.23 4.74
CA ASN A 409 -8.33 1.06 5.14
C ASN A 409 -9.70 0.36 4.94
N LEU A 410 -9.70 -0.97 4.78
CA LEU A 410 -10.93 -1.74 4.69
C LEU A 410 -11.65 -1.80 6.05
N PRO A 411 -12.96 -1.49 6.10
CA PRO A 411 -13.74 -1.72 7.31
C PRO A 411 -13.94 -3.22 7.58
N PRO A 412 -14.29 -3.59 8.82
CA PRO A 412 -14.55 -4.98 9.25
C PRO A 412 -15.28 -5.87 8.25
N ASP A 413 -16.46 -5.44 7.81
CA ASP A 413 -17.29 -6.25 6.93
C ASP A 413 -16.68 -6.37 5.52
N ALA A 414 -16.04 -5.32 5.01
CA ALA A 414 -15.38 -5.36 3.71
C ALA A 414 -14.16 -6.28 3.69
N LEU A 415 -13.37 -6.31 4.78
CA LEU A 415 -12.26 -7.28 4.88
C LEU A 415 -12.79 -8.71 4.97
N ARG A 416 -13.92 -8.97 5.66
CA ARG A 416 -14.52 -10.31 5.67
C ARG A 416 -14.93 -10.75 4.27
N SER A 417 -15.66 -9.92 3.52
CA SER A 417 -16.03 -10.23 2.13
C SER A 417 -14.81 -10.34 1.20
N PHE A 418 -13.76 -9.53 1.39
CA PHE A 418 -12.51 -9.69 0.65
C PHE A 418 -11.92 -11.09 0.87
N MET A 419 -11.96 -11.58 2.11
CA MET A 419 -11.42 -12.90 2.47
C MET A 419 -12.25 -14.02 1.89
N ASP A 420 -13.58 -13.92 1.97
CA ASP A 420 -14.50 -14.89 1.40
C ASP A 420 -14.37 -14.95 -0.14
N GLY A 421 -14.24 -13.79 -0.78
CA GLY A 421 -13.96 -13.66 -2.21
C GLY A 421 -12.65 -14.30 -2.65
N LYS A 422 -11.61 -14.21 -1.82
CA LYS A 422 -10.33 -14.89 -2.09
C LYS A 422 -10.49 -16.41 -2.14
N VAL A 423 -11.28 -16.99 -1.23
CA VAL A 423 -11.54 -18.44 -1.22
C VAL A 423 -12.21 -18.86 -2.53
N ILE A 424 -13.16 -18.06 -3.02
CA ILE A 424 -13.82 -18.30 -4.30
C ILE A 424 -12.80 -18.20 -5.46
N PHE A 425 -11.92 -17.19 -5.44
CA PHE A 425 -10.87 -16.98 -6.45
C PHE A 425 -9.87 -18.13 -6.56
N GLU A 426 -9.54 -18.75 -5.44
CA GLU A 426 -8.60 -19.87 -5.35
C GLU A 426 -9.26 -21.25 -5.44
N THR A 427 -10.59 -21.33 -5.48
CA THR A 427 -11.29 -22.62 -5.56
C THR A 427 -11.17 -23.19 -6.96
N ARG A 428 -10.64 -24.40 -7.05
CA ARG A 428 -10.69 -25.24 -8.26
C ARG A 428 -12.05 -25.93 -8.31
N TRP A 429 -12.87 -25.57 -9.28
CA TRP A 429 -14.25 -26.06 -9.39
C TRP A 429 -14.38 -27.46 -10.00
N ASP A 430 -13.28 -28.09 -10.45
CA ASP A 430 -13.26 -29.46 -10.94
C ASP A 430 -13.03 -30.50 -9.83
N ASP A 431 -12.18 -30.19 -8.85
CA ASP A 431 -11.80 -31.12 -7.78
C ASP A 431 -12.11 -30.62 -6.35
N GLY A 432 -12.55 -29.37 -6.22
CA GLY A 432 -12.92 -28.75 -4.95
C GLY A 432 -11.72 -28.44 -4.04
N LEU A 433 -10.51 -28.36 -4.60
CA LEU A 433 -9.31 -28.02 -3.85
C LEU A 433 -9.07 -26.50 -3.90
N LEU A 434 -8.55 -25.95 -2.80
CA LEU A 434 -8.02 -24.59 -2.78
C LEU A 434 -6.62 -24.59 -3.37
N PHE A 435 -6.45 -23.89 -4.48
CA PHE A 435 -5.15 -23.66 -5.10
C PHE A 435 -4.41 -22.56 -4.36
N ASN A 436 -3.87 -22.90 -3.19
CA ASN A 436 -3.03 -22.01 -2.40
C ASN A 436 -1.54 -22.29 -2.73
N PRO A 437 -0.89 -21.46 -3.57
CA PRO A 437 0.52 -21.63 -3.91
C PRO A 437 1.38 -21.60 -2.64
N PRO A 438 2.41 -22.46 -2.55
CA PRO A 438 3.11 -22.67 -1.29
C PRO A 438 3.83 -21.41 -0.83
N THR A 439 3.43 -20.95 0.35
CA THR A 439 4.09 -19.86 1.09
C THR A 439 4.97 -20.39 2.23
N ALA A 440 4.90 -21.71 2.48
CA ALA A 440 5.77 -22.41 3.42
C ALA A 440 7.13 -22.69 2.77
N PHE A 441 8.14 -21.96 3.23
CA PHE A 441 9.53 -22.34 3.02
C PHE A 441 10.18 -22.44 4.41
N ASP A 442 10.74 -23.60 4.77
CA ASP A 442 11.45 -23.75 6.03
C ASP A 442 12.93 -23.30 5.91
N CYS A 443 13.68 -23.31 7.01
CA CYS A 443 15.11 -22.98 7.03
C CYS A 443 16.03 -24.19 6.73
N ASN A 444 15.47 -25.37 6.49
CA ASN A 444 16.20 -26.63 6.43
C ASN A 444 16.08 -27.38 5.09
N GLY A 445 15.28 -26.90 4.14
CA GLY A 445 15.35 -27.29 2.73
C GLY A 445 14.03 -27.26 1.96
N GLY A 446 13.98 -26.39 0.93
CA GLY A 446 13.21 -26.62 -0.30
C GLY A 446 11.68 -26.60 -0.19
N PRO A 447 10.96 -26.71 -1.33
CA PRO A 447 9.57 -26.27 -1.43
C PRO A 447 8.66 -27.21 -0.64
N VAL A 448 7.85 -26.64 0.26
CA VAL A 448 6.74 -27.37 0.87
C VAL A 448 5.62 -27.38 -0.18
N ASN A 449 5.01 -28.54 -0.44
CA ASN A 449 4.02 -28.73 -1.49
C ASN A 449 2.86 -27.72 -1.42
N PHE A 450 2.12 -27.53 -2.53
CA PHE A 450 0.81 -26.83 -2.53
C PHE A 450 -0.03 -27.30 -1.35
N ASN A 451 -0.57 -26.35 -0.56
CA ASN A 451 -1.53 -26.71 0.47
C ASN A 451 -2.92 -26.85 -0.17
N MET A 452 -3.13 -28.00 -0.81
CA MET A 452 -4.42 -28.34 -1.40
C MET A 452 -5.33 -28.90 -0.31
N GLY A 453 -5.99 -28.00 0.43
CA GLY A 453 -7.11 -28.32 1.30
C GLY A 453 -8.43 -28.33 0.52
N PRO A 454 -9.50 -28.97 1.04
CA PRO A 454 -10.82 -28.82 0.47
C PRO A 454 -11.28 -27.36 0.60
N SER A 455 -11.92 -26.82 -0.44
CA SER A 455 -12.60 -25.53 -0.39
C SER A 455 -13.93 -25.63 0.36
N PRO A 456 -14.26 -24.71 1.27
CA PRO A 456 -15.53 -24.72 1.97
C PRO A 456 -16.69 -24.17 1.12
N VAL A 457 -16.38 -23.46 0.03
CA VAL A 457 -17.36 -22.89 -0.90
C VAL A 457 -17.54 -23.76 -2.16
N PHE A 458 -16.83 -24.89 -2.24
CA PHE A 458 -16.94 -25.79 -3.38
C PHE A 458 -18.33 -26.41 -3.47
N GLU A 459 -18.93 -26.29 -4.65
CA GLU A 459 -20.16 -26.96 -5.03
C GLU A 459 -19.88 -27.95 -6.17
N PRO A 460 -20.21 -29.26 -6.01
CA PRO A 460 -20.04 -30.24 -7.07
C PRO A 460 -20.83 -29.89 -8.32
N ASP A 461 -20.25 -30.16 -9.48
CA ASP A 461 -20.87 -29.95 -10.80
C ASP A 461 -21.16 -28.47 -11.15
N LEU A 462 -20.61 -27.50 -10.41
CA LEU A 462 -20.76 -26.08 -10.73
C LEU A 462 -19.97 -25.67 -11.99
N LEU A 463 -18.77 -26.23 -12.18
CA LEU A 463 -17.95 -25.96 -13.38
C LEU A 463 -18.70 -26.37 -14.65
N GLY A 464 -18.76 -25.47 -15.63
CA GLY A 464 -19.45 -25.71 -16.88
C GLY A 464 -18.87 -26.90 -17.66
N PRO A 465 -19.65 -27.52 -18.57
CA PRO A 465 -19.21 -28.70 -19.32
C PRO A 465 -18.01 -28.43 -20.24
N LEU A 466 -17.90 -27.19 -20.70
CA LEU A 466 -16.82 -26.63 -21.50
C LEU A 466 -16.30 -25.40 -20.76
N TYR A 467 -14.98 -25.23 -20.76
CA TYR A 467 -14.33 -24.14 -20.04
C TYR A 467 -12.92 -23.89 -20.59
N THR A 468 -12.36 -22.74 -20.27
CA THR A 468 -10.94 -22.40 -20.53
C THR A 468 -10.08 -22.78 -19.33
N ASN A 469 -10.50 -22.40 -18.13
CA ASN A 469 -9.80 -22.75 -16.87
C ASN A 469 -10.80 -23.07 -15.74
N ASN A 470 -10.35 -23.72 -14.67
CA ASN A 470 -11.22 -24.24 -13.58
C ASN A 470 -11.18 -23.36 -12.31
N SER A 471 -10.40 -22.28 -12.30
CA SER A 471 -10.27 -21.32 -11.20
C SER A 471 -9.74 -19.99 -11.71
N CYS A 472 -10.03 -18.89 -11.01
CA CYS A 472 -9.54 -17.57 -11.39
C CYS A 472 -8.02 -17.46 -11.24
N ILE A 473 -7.47 -18.01 -10.14
CA ILE A 473 -6.03 -17.93 -9.84
C ILE A 473 -5.14 -18.65 -10.86
N GLU A 474 -5.63 -19.68 -11.57
CA GLU A 474 -4.81 -20.35 -12.59
C GLU A 474 -4.53 -19.43 -13.78
N CYS A 475 -5.48 -18.59 -14.20
CA CYS A 475 -5.24 -17.56 -15.21
C CYS A 475 -4.52 -16.34 -14.61
N HIS A 476 -4.87 -15.97 -13.39
CA HIS A 476 -4.38 -14.79 -12.67
C HIS A 476 -3.45 -15.19 -11.53
N MET A 477 -2.34 -15.84 -11.88
CA MET A 477 -1.38 -16.36 -10.91
C MET A 477 -0.96 -15.30 -9.91
N LEU A 478 -1.27 -15.54 -8.62
CA LEU A 478 -1.01 -14.62 -7.51
C LEU A 478 -1.54 -13.20 -7.78
N ASP A 479 -2.80 -13.09 -8.23
CA ASP A 479 -3.49 -11.84 -8.61
C ASP A 479 -2.79 -11.05 -9.73
N GLY A 480 -1.79 -11.68 -10.34
CA GLY A 480 -1.00 -11.16 -11.42
C GLY A 480 -1.64 -11.45 -12.77
N ARG A 481 -0.76 -11.49 -13.76
CA ARG A 481 -1.10 -11.73 -15.15
C ARG A 481 -0.70 -13.15 -15.56
N GLY A 482 -1.31 -13.64 -16.64
CA GLY A 482 -1.03 -14.97 -17.17
C GLY A 482 0.42 -15.15 -17.67
N MET A 483 0.89 -16.39 -17.66
CA MET A 483 2.22 -16.77 -18.13
C MET A 483 2.20 -17.11 -19.62
N ALA A 484 3.03 -16.43 -20.40
CA ALA A 484 3.16 -16.76 -21.82
C ALA A 484 4.03 -18.01 -22.03
N PRO A 485 3.59 -18.97 -22.86
CA PRO A 485 4.43 -20.11 -23.22
C PRO A 485 5.75 -19.65 -23.86
N SER A 486 6.88 -20.19 -23.40
CA SER A 486 8.18 -19.92 -24.02
C SER A 486 8.35 -20.66 -25.36
N THR A 487 7.64 -21.77 -25.54
CA THR A 487 7.56 -22.57 -26.76
C THR A 487 6.11 -22.81 -27.15
N SER A 488 5.89 -23.37 -28.33
CA SER A 488 4.55 -23.84 -28.70
C SER A 488 4.02 -24.85 -27.67
N ALA A 489 2.80 -24.59 -27.23
CA ALA A 489 2.03 -25.42 -26.32
C ALA A 489 0.66 -25.64 -26.96
N ASP A 490 0.12 -26.85 -26.89
CA ASP A 490 -1.17 -27.20 -27.50
C ASP A 490 -2.37 -26.63 -26.71
N SER A 491 -2.12 -26.13 -25.49
CA SER A 491 -3.11 -25.48 -24.62
C SER A 491 -2.59 -24.11 -24.19
N LEU A 492 -3.36 -23.06 -24.46
CA LEU A 492 -3.12 -21.70 -23.98
C LEU A 492 -3.87 -21.48 -22.65
N GLU A 493 -3.34 -22.03 -21.57
CA GLU A 493 -4.03 -22.17 -20.28
C GLU A 493 -4.43 -20.83 -19.62
N ASP A 494 -3.59 -19.80 -19.81
CA ASP A 494 -3.78 -18.48 -19.18
C ASP A 494 -4.31 -17.43 -20.17
N TYR A 495 -4.92 -17.89 -21.27
CA TYR A 495 -5.42 -17.04 -22.35
C TYR A 495 -6.90 -17.26 -22.61
N ALA A 496 -7.61 -16.16 -22.83
CA ALA A 496 -8.91 -16.15 -23.47
C ALA A 496 -8.74 -16.10 -25.00
N VAL A 497 -9.31 -17.07 -25.71
CA VAL A 497 -9.38 -17.07 -27.19
C VAL A 497 -10.77 -16.58 -27.60
N ARG A 498 -10.92 -15.25 -27.73
CA ARG A 498 -12.19 -14.63 -28.09
C ARG A 498 -12.50 -14.84 -29.57
N LEU A 499 -13.73 -15.22 -29.86
CA LEU A 499 -14.27 -15.47 -31.19
C LEU A 499 -15.43 -14.51 -31.47
N SER A 500 -15.56 -14.08 -32.72
CA SER A 500 -16.75 -13.40 -33.21
C SER A 500 -16.90 -13.56 -34.72
N ILE A 501 -18.05 -13.16 -35.23
CA ILE A 501 -18.23 -12.79 -36.64
C ILE A 501 -18.36 -11.26 -36.75
N PRO A 502 -18.06 -10.68 -37.92
CA PRO A 502 -18.21 -9.25 -38.13
C PRO A 502 -19.62 -8.74 -37.74
N GLY A 503 -19.66 -7.78 -36.81
CA GLY A 503 -20.87 -7.10 -36.36
C GLY A 503 -21.10 -5.73 -37.02
N LEU A 504 -22.10 -4.99 -36.55
CA LEU A 504 -22.21 -3.57 -36.88
C LEU A 504 -21.18 -2.78 -36.05
N PRO A 505 -20.52 -1.75 -36.61
CA PRO A 505 -19.60 -0.90 -35.85
C PRO A 505 -20.29 -0.27 -34.63
N GLY A 506 -19.64 -0.30 -33.46
CA GLY A 506 -20.18 0.25 -32.21
C GLY A 506 -21.02 -0.73 -31.39
N ASP A 507 -21.45 -1.85 -31.96
CA ASP A 507 -22.20 -2.87 -31.22
C ASP A 507 -21.24 -3.86 -30.50
N ALA A 508 -21.79 -4.59 -29.53
CA ALA A 508 -21.09 -5.73 -28.93
C ALA A 508 -20.65 -6.74 -30.01
N PRO A 509 -19.49 -7.40 -29.87
CA PRO A 509 -19.07 -8.46 -30.77
C PRO A 509 -20.16 -9.53 -30.92
N GLN A 510 -20.45 -9.93 -32.16
CA GLN A 510 -21.44 -10.98 -32.41
C GLN A 510 -20.77 -12.35 -32.20
N PRO A 511 -21.28 -13.20 -31.29
CA PRO A 511 -20.70 -14.52 -31.04
C PRO A 511 -20.65 -15.37 -32.32
N HIS A 512 -19.63 -16.22 -32.44
CA HIS A 512 -19.56 -17.21 -33.50
C HIS A 512 -20.76 -18.18 -33.40
N PRO A 513 -21.49 -18.46 -34.49
CA PRO A 513 -22.72 -19.26 -34.44
C PRO A 513 -22.57 -20.69 -33.91
N LEU A 514 -21.35 -21.25 -33.99
CA LEU A 514 -21.05 -22.62 -33.56
C LEU A 514 -20.17 -22.72 -32.31
N TYR A 515 -19.31 -21.73 -32.09
CA TYR A 515 -18.30 -21.74 -31.01
C TYR A 515 -18.59 -20.68 -29.94
N GLY A 516 -19.69 -19.93 -30.06
CA GLY A 516 -19.94 -18.80 -29.16
C GLY A 516 -18.88 -17.71 -29.28
N ASP A 517 -18.64 -16.99 -28.20
CA ASP A 517 -17.76 -15.83 -28.17
C ASP A 517 -16.33 -16.13 -27.66
N GLN A 518 -16.05 -17.38 -27.32
CA GLN A 518 -14.76 -17.87 -26.83
C GLN A 518 -14.57 -19.35 -27.20
N LEU A 519 -13.33 -19.75 -27.54
CA LEU A 519 -13.00 -21.17 -27.73
C LEU A 519 -12.70 -21.84 -26.39
N ASP A 520 -13.48 -22.85 -26.01
CA ASP A 520 -13.22 -23.63 -24.79
C ASP A 520 -12.26 -24.80 -25.05
N THR A 521 -11.02 -24.64 -24.59
CA THR A 521 -9.94 -25.63 -24.80
C THR A 521 -9.93 -26.76 -23.77
N ARG A 522 -10.83 -26.74 -22.78
CA ARG A 522 -10.99 -27.79 -21.76
C ARG A 522 -12.47 -28.19 -21.62
N ALA A 523 -12.68 -29.36 -21.01
CA ALA A 523 -14.01 -29.92 -20.81
C ALA A 523 -14.04 -30.87 -19.60
N THR A 524 -15.19 -30.94 -18.92
CA THR A 524 -15.37 -31.84 -17.77
C THR A 524 -15.45 -33.31 -18.21
N PRO A 525 -15.22 -34.29 -17.31
CA PRO A 525 -15.29 -35.71 -17.66
C PRO A 525 -16.60 -36.11 -18.33
N GLY A 526 -16.51 -36.60 -19.57
CA GLY A 526 -17.68 -36.99 -20.38
C GLY A 526 -18.02 -36.02 -21.51
N ASN A 527 -17.44 -34.82 -21.50
CA ASN A 527 -17.49 -33.83 -22.57
C ASN A 527 -16.18 -33.82 -23.38
N ALA A 528 -16.15 -33.12 -24.51
CA ALA A 528 -14.97 -32.93 -25.34
C ALA A 528 -14.70 -31.43 -25.51
N PRO A 529 -13.43 -30.97 -25.37
CA PRO A 529 -13.08 -29.58 -25.67
C PRO A 529 -13.49 -29.19 -27.09
N GLU A 530 -13.75 -27.91 -27.31
CA GLU A 530 -14.15 -27.40 -28.62
C GLU A 530 -13.00 -27.42 -29.64
N GLY A 531 -11.76 -27.39 -29.15
CA GLY A 531 -10.55 -27.61 -29.91
C GLY A 531 -9.30 -27.27 -29.11
N ASN A 532 -8.17 -27.18 -29.80
CA ASN A 532 -6.87 -26.82 -29.23
C ASN A 532 -6.40 -25.49 -29.81
N ALA A 533 -5.68 -24.72 -28.99
CA ALA A 533 -5.08 -23.46 -29.38
C ALA A 533 -3.60 -23.47 -29.00
N ALA A 534 -2.75 -23.10 -29.95
CA ALA A 534 -1.30 -23.03 -29.78
C ALA A 534 -0.74 -21.70 -30.27
N ILE A 535 0.43 -21.35 -29.74
CA ILE A 535 1.18 -20.15 -30.11
C ILE A 535 2.53 -20.54 -30.72
N VAL A 536 2.88 -19.91 -31.82
CA VAL A 536 4.21 -20.03 -32.45
C VAL A 536 4.84 -18.65 -32.51
N TRP A 537 6.04 -18.52 -31.98
CA TRP A 537 6.78 -17.26 -31.97
C TRP A 537 7.58 -17.10 -33.26
N GLU A 538 7.26 -16.06 -34.02
CA GLU A 538 8.13 -15.53 -35.07
C GLU A 538 9.09 -14.51 -34.47
N ILE A 539 10.37 -14.60 -34.86
CA ILE A 539 11.41 -13.72 -34.35
C ILE A 539 11.62 -12.55 -35.31
N VAL A 540 11.48 -11.33 -34.79
CA VAL A 540 11.73 -10.07 -35.50
C VAL A 540 13.02 -9.44 -34.98
N GLN A 541 13.97 -9.22 -35.87
CA GLN A 541 15.27 -8.62 -35.53
C GLN A 541 15.24 -7.11 -35.81
N GLY A 542 15.86 -6.32 -34.94
CA GLY A 542 16.01 -4.88 -35.12
C GLY A 542 17.33 -4.34 -34.56
N THR A 543 17.52 -3.03 -34.66
CA THR A 543 18.74 -2.36 -34.21
C THR A 543 18.40 -0.96 -33.71
N PHE A 544 18.90 -0.60 -32.53
CA PHE A 544 18.87 0.76 -31.99
C PHE A 544 19.81 1.68 -32.80
N ASP A 545 19.61 2.99 -32.75
CA ASP A 545 20.44 3.94 -33.52
C ASP A 545 21.91 3.98 -33.08
N ASP A 546 22.21 3.53 -31.86
CA ASP A 546 23.57 3.32 -31.35
C ASP A 546 24.26 2.04 -31.87
N GLY A 547 23.54 1.23 -32.67
CA GLY A 547 24.02 0.01 -33.30
C GLY A 547 23.82 -1.27 -32.47
N MET A 548 23.25 -1.21 -31.26
CA MET A 548 22.90 -2.42 -30.52
C MET A 548 21.71 -3.13 -31.14
N THR A 549 21.78 -4.46 -31.26
CA THR A 549 20.71 -5.27 -31.84
C THR A 549 19.70 -5.70 -30.79
N TYR A 550 18.44 -5.86 -31.18
CA TYR A 550 17.39 -6.43 -30.33
C TYR A 550 16.57 -7.47 -31.11
N GLU A 551 15.83 -8.28 -30.35
CA GLU A 551 14.97 -9.34 -30.86
C GLU A 551 13.58 -9.24 -30.23
N LEU A 552 12.53 -9.20 -31.05
CA LEU A 552 11.13 -9.22 -30.62
C LEU A 552 10.47 -10.54 -31.03
N ARG A 553 9.42 -10.94 -30.30
CA ARG A 553 8.55 -12.07 -30.68
C ARG A 553 7.22 -11.57 -31.23
N LYS A 554 6.82 -12.04 -32.40
CA LYS A 554 5.48 -11.87 -32.97
C LYS A 554 4.72 -13.20 -32.85
N PRO A 555 3.52 -13.23 -32.25
CA PRO A 555 2.77 -14.48 -32.16
C PRO A 555 2.11 -14.84 -33.50
N ARG A 556 2.09 -16.13 -33.78
CA ARG A 556 1.20 -16.76 -34.75
C ARG A 556 0.40 -17.83 -34.03
N PHE A 557 -0.91 -17.71 -34.05
CA PHE A 557 -1.79 -18.67 -33.39
C PHE A 557 -2.18 -19.80 -34.34
N GLU A 558 -2.24 -21.02 -33.82
CA GLU A 558 -2.63 -22.22 -34.54
C GLU A 558 -3.80 -22.89 -33.81
N PHE A 559 -4.87 -23.21 -34.52
CA PHE A 559 -6.08 -23.82 -33.97
C PHE A 559 -6.31 -25.18 -34.62
N THR A 560 -6.35 -26.23 -33.81
CA THR A 560 -6.46 -27.63 -34.26
C THR A 560 -7.58 -28.37 -33.56
N ASP A 561 -7.96 -29.53 -34.10
CA ASP A 561 -8.96 -30.44 -33.51
C ASP A 561 -10.32 -29.81 -33.21
N LEU A 562 -10.63 -28.75 -33.96
CA LEU A 562 -11.85 -27.96 -33.91
C LEU A 562 -13.10 -28.80 -34.20
N VAL A 563 -13.96 -29.01 -33.20
CA VAL A 563 -15.10 -29.94 -33.20
C VAL A 563 -16.17 -29.56 -34.24
N TYR A 564 -16.35 -28.28 -34.50
CA TYR A 564 -17.28 -27.74 -35.49
C TYR A 564 -16.61 -27.30 -36.80
N GLY A 565 -15.32 -27.61 -36.99
CA GLY A 565 -14.52 -27.20 -38.15
C GLY A 565 -13.80 -25.85 -37.97
N GLN A 566 -13.01 -25.46 -38.97
CA GLN A 566 -12.19 -24.23 -38.95
C GLN A 566 -13.04 -22.96 -38.84
N PHE A 567 -12.57 -21.97 -38.07
CA PHE A 567 -13.30 -20.72 -37.79
C PHE A 567 -13.67 -19.88 -39.01
N GLY A 568 -13.04 -20.09 -40.18
CA GLY A 568 -13.19 -19.15 -41.31
C GLY A 568 -12.88 -19.68 -42.71
N THR A 569 -12.92 -20.99 -42.96
CA THR A 569 -13.05 -21.47 -44.34
C THR A 569 -14.04 -22.63 -44.41
N ASN A 570 -15.13 -22.47 -45.15
CA ASN A 570 -15.44 -23.55 -46.09
C ASN A 570 -14.19 -23.68 -46.96
N ILE A 571 -13.46 -24.79 -46.82
CA ILE A 571 -12.23 -25.11 -47.57
C ILE A 571 -12.42 -24.70 -49.05
N PRO A 572 -11.59 -23.82 -49.62
CA PRO A 572 -11.53 -23.68 -51.07
C PRO A 572 -10.87 -24.96 -51.63
N GLY A 573 -11.66 -25.98 -51.95
CA GLY A 573 -11.17 -27.15 -52.69
C GLY A 573 -11.74 -28.53 -52.35
N ASP A 574 -12.50 -28.73 -51.27
CA ASP A 574 -13.19 -30.01 -51.03
C ASP A 574 -14.56 -29.79 -50.34
N PRO A 575 -15.69 -30.03 -51.03
CA PRO A 575 -17.01 -29.81 -50.49
C PRO A 575 -17.39 -30.97 -49.57
N ALA A 576 -17.10 -30.85 -48.27
CA ALA A 576 -17.95 -31.53 -47.31
C ALA A 576 -19.36 -30.91 -47.42
N PRO A 577 -20.44 -31.71 -47.46
CA PRO A 577 -21.79 -31.17 -47.46
C PRO A 577 -21.99 -30.41 -46.15
N ASN A 578 -22.11 -29.09 -46.30
CA ASN A 578 -22.66 -28.17 -45.32
C ASN A 578 -23.75 -28.89 -44.49
N PRO A 579 -23.67 -28.95 -43.14
CA PRO A 579 -24.81 -29.38 -42.34
C PRO A 579 -26.02 -28.59 -42.83
N ALA A 580 -27.07 -29.28 -43.26
CA ALA A 580 -28.17 -28.66 -43.99
C ALA A 580 -28.79 -27.52 -43.16
N GLY A 581 -28.43 -26.27 -43.45
CA GLY A 581 -28.98 -25.09 -42.78
C GLY A 581 -28.00 -23.99 -42.38
N ASP A 582 -26.67 -24.11 -42.55
CA ASP A 582 -25.73 -23.05 -42.15
C ASP A 582 -25.85 -21.78 -43.03
N PRO A 583 -26.24 -20.62 -42.46
CA PRO A 583 -26.46 -19.39 -43.19
C PRO A 583 -25.25 -18.44 -43.26
N TYR A 584 -24.08 -18.77 -42.71
CA TYR A 584 -22.98 -17.81 -42.54
C TYR A 584 -21.84 -17.96 -43.55
N ASN A 585 -21.34 -16.82 -44.04
CA ASN A 585 -20.30 -16.69 -45.08
C ASN A 585 -19.19 -15.71 -44.65
N GLY A 586 -19.02 -15.50 -43.33
CA GLY A 586 -18.06 -14.56 -42.74
C GLY A 586 -16.79 -15.28 -42.28
N GLU A 587 -15.65 -14.61 -42.39
CA GLU A 587 -14.41 -15.02 -41.74
C GLU A 587 -14.57 -14.71 -40.24
N ALA A 588 -14.35 -15.69 -39.35
CA ALA A 588 -14.34 -15.40 -37.92
C ALA A 588 -13.20 -14.44 -37.57
N GLU A 589 -13.48 -13.57 -36.61
CA GLU A 589 -12.51 -12.69 -35.99
C GLU A 589 -12.04 -13.34 -34.69
N VAL A 590 -10.72 -13.37 -34.49
CA VAL A 590 -10.10 -14.05 -33.35
C VAL A 590 -9.20 -13.08 -32.60
N SER A 591 -9.37 -12.96 -31.29
CA SER A 591 -8.46 -12.22 -30.42
C SER A 591 -8.00 -13.11 -29.28
N VAL A 592 -6.70 -13.40 -29.24
CA VAL A 592 -6.07 -14.16 -28.17
C VAL A 592 -5.53 -13.17 -27.13
N ARG A 593 -6.04 -13.27 -25.90
CA ARG A 593 -5.80 -12.29 -24.84
C ARG A 593 -5.28 -13.01 -23.60
N ILE A 594 -4.12 -12.61 -23.12
CA ILE A 594 -3.58 -13.13 -21.88
C ILE A 594 -4.27 -12.47 -20.67
N ALA A 595 -4.44 -13.20 -19.57
CA ALA A 595 -5.02 -12.64 -18.35
C ALA A 595 -4.24 -11.39 -17.86
N PRO A 596 -4.89 -10.25 -17.60
CA PRO A 596 -4.24 -9.02 -17.09
C PRO A 596 -3.95 -9.09 -15.58
N MET A 597 -3.18 -8.14 -15.05
CA MET A 597 -2.97 -7.96 -13.60
C MET A 597 -4.25 -7.43 -12.93
N LEU A 598 -4.51 -7.83 -11.68
CA LEU A 598 -5.74 -7.49 -10.95
C LEU A 598 -5.58 -6.43 -9.85
N ILE A 599 -4.35 -6.02 -9.53
CA ILE A 599 -4.10 -5.02 -8.49
C ILE A 599 -4.69 -3.64 -8.84
N GLY A 600 -5.28 -2.98 -7.84
CA GLY A 600 -5.77 -1.61 -7.96
C GLY A 600 -7.01 -1.42 -8.84
N LEU A 601 -7.67 -2.49 -9.30
CA LEU A 601 -8.88 -2.36 -10.13
C LEU A 601 -9.99 -1.60 -9.42
N GLY A 602 -10.18 -1.81 -8.11
CA GLY A 602 -11.20 -1.06 -7.36
C GLY A 602 -10.94 0.45 -7.29
N LEU A 603 -9.66 0.88 -7.32
CA LEU A 603 -9.31 2.30 -7.40
C LEU A 603 -9.65 2.87 -8.77
N LEU A 604 -9.41 2.12 -9.84
CA LEU A 604 -9.81 2.52 -11.20
C LEU A 604 -11.33 2.54 -11.39
N GLU A 605 -12.06 1.63 -10.74
CA GLU A 605 -13.53 1.66 -10.70
C GLU A 605 -14.05 2.92 -9.97
N ALA A 606 -13.32 3.39 -8.96
CA ALA A 606 -13.67 4.57 -8.19
C ALA A 606 -13.37 5.90 -8.92
N VAL A 607 -12.67 5.89 -10.05
CA VAL A 607 -12.43 7.09 -10.87
C VAL A 607 -13.72 7.50 -11.58
N ALA A 608 -14.08 8.78 -11.46
CA ALA A 608 -15.28 9.35 -12.05
C ALA A 608 -15.22 9.30 -13.60
N ASP A 609 -16.38 9.21 -14.25
CA ASP A 609 -16.45 9.15 -15.73
C ASP A 609 -15.86 10.41 -16.38
N ASP A 610 -16.13 11.59 -15.81
CA ASP A 610 -15.67 12.89 -16.30
C ASP A 610 -14.14 13.02 -16.28
N GLU A 611 -13.47 12.56 -15.21
CA GLU A 611 -11.99 12.53 -15.13
C GLU A 611 -11.35 11.81 -16.34
N ILE A 612 -11.97 10.74 -16.84
CA ILE A 612 -11.48 9.99 -18.00
C ILE A 612 -11.91 10.67 -19.31
N LEU A 613 -13.17 11.11 -19.39
CA LEU A 613 -13.74 11.72 -20.59
C LEU A 613 -13.11 13.07 -20.93
N ASP A 614 -12.62 13.82 -19.93
CA ASP A 614 -11.92 15.09 -20.11
C ASP A 614 -10.59 14.94 -20.85
N TRP A 615 -10.05 13.73 -20.95
CA TRP A 615 -8.83 13.43 -21.71
C TRP A 615 -9.09 12.86 -23.09
N ALA A 616 -10.34 12.58 -23.44
CA ALA A 616 -10.67 12.07 -24.77
C ALA A 616 -10.45 13.15 -25.83
N ASP A 617 -9.64 12.83 -26.82
CA ASP A 617 -9.38 13.66 -28.00
C ASP A 617 -9.50 12.81 -29.28
N GLU A 618 -10.71 12.30 -29.56
CA GLU A 618 -10.94 11.37 -30.67
C GLU A 618 -10.63 11.96 -32.07
N HIS A 619 -10.35 13.26 -32.15
CA HIS A 619 -10.16 14.00 -33.40
C HIS A 619 -8.78 14.64 -33.52
N ASP A 620 -7.87 14.38 -32.58
CA ASP A 620 -6.51 14.97 -32.54
C ASP A 620 -6.60 16.49 -32.72
N ALA A 621 -7.39 17.12 -31.84
CA ALA A 621 -7.75 18.53 -31.93
C ALA A 621 -6.53 19.44 -31.67
N ASP A 622 -5.56 18.98 -30.87
CA ASP A 622 -4.31 19.69 -30.61
C ASP A 622 -3.19 19.37 -31.61
N GLY A 623 -3.34 18.31 -32.42
CA GLY A 623 -2.42 17.94 -33.49
C GLY A 623 -1.13 17.29 -32.99
N ASP A 624 -1.14 16.71 -31.78
CA ASP A 624 -0.03 15.94 -31.23
C ASP A 624 0.12 14.54 -31.86
N GLY A 625 -0.91 14.09 -32.59
CA GLY A 625 -0.94 12.80 -33.29
C GLY A 625 -1.50 11.65 -32.45
N ILE A 626 -2.08 11.94 -31.29
CA ILE A 626 -2.75 11.01 -30.38
C ILE A 626 -4.26 11.25 -30.51
N SER A 627 -5.06 10.18 -30.49
CA SER A 627 -6.50 10.25 -30.70
C SER A 627 -7.27 9.44 -29.68
N GLY A 628 -6.85 9.54 -28.42
CA GLY A 628 -7.39 8.78 -27.29
C GLY A 628 -8.90 8.91 -27.21
N ARG A 629 -9.61 7.78 -27.14
CA ARG A 629 -11.08 7.78 -27.07
C ARG A 629 -11.66 6.81 -26.07
N ALA A 630 -12.82 7.18 -25.52
CA ALA A 630 -13.57 6.34 -24.61
C ALA A 630 -14.26 5.18 -25.34
N ASN A 631 -14.29 3.99 -24.73
CA ASN A 631 -15.16 2.91 -25.21
C ASN A 631 -16.51 2.98 -24.47
N MET A 632 -17.61 3.19 -25.20
CA MET A 632 -18.95 3.13 -24.63
C MET A 632 -19.51 1.72 -24.79
N VAL A 633 -19.85 1.08 -23.67
CA VAL A 633 -20.22 -0.35 -23.62
C VAL A 633 -21.60 -0.54 -22.99
N SER A 634 -22.15 -1.76 -23.11
CA SER A 634 -23.41 -2.11 -22.46
C SER A 634 -23.20 -2.33 -20.96
N ASP A 635 -24.05 -1.71 -20.15
CA ASP A 635 -24.18 -2.01 -18.72
C ASP A 635 -25.39 -2.93 -18.52
N LEU A 636 -25.10 -4.19 -18.19
CA LEU A 636 -26.11 -5.22 -17.99
C LEU A 636 -26.95 -5.00 -16.72
N THR A 637 -26.43 -4.24 -15.75
CA THR A 637 -27.14 -3.95 -14.50
C THR A 637 -28.24 -2.92 -14.72
N THR A 638 -27.93 -1.85 -15.44
CA THR A 638 -28.88 -0.76 -15.73
C THR A 638 -29.65 -0.96 -17.04
N GLY A 639 -29.16 -1.81 -17.94
CA GLY A 639 -29.65 -1.98 -19.31
C GLY A 639 -29.30 -0.81 -20.23
N GLY A 640 -28.42 0.10 -19.79
CA GLY A 640 -27.99 1.29 -20.51
C GLY A 640 -26.60 1.17 -21.16
N SER A 641 -26.05 2.31 -21.55
CA SER A 641 -24.64 2.42 -21.96
C SER A 641 -23.85 3.12 -20.87
N ALA A 642 -22.61 2.66 -20.64
CA ALA A 642 -21.68 3.20 -19.66
C ALA A 642 -20.26 3.26 -20.24
N LEU A 643 -19.38 4.04 -19.61
CA LEU A 643 -17.97 4.09 -19.95
C LEU A 643 -17.29 2.77 -19.57
N GLY A 644 -16.68 2.13 -20.56
CA GLY A 644 -15.88 0.93 -20.39
C GLY A 644 -14.54 1.21 -19.74
N ARG A 645 -14.09 0.31 -18.86
CA ARG A 645 -12.87 0.46 -18.04
C ARG A 645 -11.99 -0.79 -18.02
N PHE A 646 -12.64 -1.96 -17.98
CA PHE A 646 -11.97 -3.24 -17.73
C PHE A 646 -11.85 -4.08 -19.00
N GLY A 647 -10.90 -5.02 -18.95
CA GLY A 647 -10.45 -5.77 -20.12
C GLY A 647 -9.43 -4.99 -20.98
N TRP A 648 -8.91 -5.66 -22.01
CA TRP A 648 -7.86 -5.12 -22.88
C TRP A 648 -8.34 -4.01 -23.82
N LYS A 649 -9.65 -3.96 -24.11
CA LYS A 649 -10.28 -2.94 -24.96
C LYS A 649 -11.34 -2.14 -24.22
N ALA A 650 -11.24 -2.05 -22.89
CA ALA A 650 -12.24 -1.36 -22.06
C ALA A 650 -13.68 -1.88 -22.35
N GLY A 651 -13.85 -3.19 -22.51
CA GLY A 651 -15.11 -3.82 -22.93
C GLY A 651 -16.15 -3.98 -21.81
N GLN A 652 -15.74 -3.77 -20.56
CA GLN A 652 -16.58 -3.95 -19.37
C GLN A 652 -16.62 -2.67 -18.53
N PRO A 653 -17.80 -2.23 -18.06
CA PRO A 653 -17.95 -0.97 -17.32
C PRO A 653 -17.61 -1.08 -15.82
N SER A 654 -17.76 -2.28 -15.25
CA SER A 654 -17.57 -2.53 -13.81
C SER A 654 -16.83 -3.84 -13.55
N ILE A 655 -16.22 -3.94 -12.38
CA ILE A 655 -15.59 -5.17 -11.87
C ILE A 655 -16.63 -6.28 -11.74
N ARG A 656 -17.85 -5.94 -11.30
CA ARG A 656 -18.96 -6.91 -11.22
C ARG A 656 -19.27 -7.55 -12.56
N GLN A 657 -19.42 -6.75 -13.61
CA GLN A 657 -19.71 -7.28 -14.94
C GLN A 657 -18.52 -8.05 -15.53
N GLN A 658 -17.30 -7.58 -15.29
CA GLN A 658 -16.08 -8.30 -15.68
C GLN A 658 -15.98 -9.68 -14.98
N ALA A 659 -16.27 -9.76 -13.68
CA ALA A 659 -16.25 -11.00 -12.92
C ALA A 659 -17.35 -11.96 -13.37
N ALA A 660 -18.58 -11.49 -13.54
CA ALA A 660 -19.69 -12.29 -14.07
C ALA A 660 -19.39 -12.83 -15.49
N SER A 661 -18.80 -11.99 -16.33
CA SER A 661 -18.33 -12.37 -17.66
C SER A 661 -17.24 -13.44 -17.59
N ALA A 662 -16.28 -13.34 -16.66
CA ALA A 662 -15.23 -14.35 -16.49
C ALA A 662 -15.79 -15.68 -15.98
N PHE A 663 -16.72 -15.67 -15.01
CA PHE A 663 -17.42 -16.87 -14.57
C PHE A 663 -18.09 -17.59 -15.75
N ALA A 664 -18.84 -16.86 -16.57
CA ALA A 664 -19.59 -17.44 -17.68
C ALA A 664 -18.69 -17.94 -18.82
N HIS A 665 -17.71 -17.13 -19.25
CA HIS A 665 -16.92 -17.46 -20.45
C HIS A 665 -15.70 -18.33 -20.14
N ASP A 666 -15.05 -18.14 -18.99
CA ASP A 666 -13.80 -18.83 -18.70
C ASP A 666 -14.01 -20.14 -17.94
N MET A 667 -15.08 -20.23 -17.13
CA MET A 667 -15.43 -21.38 -16.29
C MET A 667 -16.79 -22.02 -16.64
N GLY A 668 -17.60 -21.40 -17.51
CA GLY A 668 -18.93 -21.91 -17.86
C GLY A 668 -19.96 -21.83 -16.71
N ILE A 669 -19.74 -20.96 -15.73
CA ILE A 669 -20.58 -20.77 -14.53
C ILE A 669 -21.50 -19.56 -14.73
N THR A 670 -22.81 -19.76 -14.63
CA THR A 670 -23.80 -18.67 -14.77
C THR A 670 -24.02 -17.89 -13.47
N SER A 671 -24.39 -16.61 -13.60
CA SER A 671 -24.64 -15.68 -12.51
C SER A 671 -26.00 -14.96 -12.65
N ASP A 672 -26.32 -14.07 -11.71
CA ASP A 672 -27.48 -13.19 -11.79
C ASP A 672 -27.40 -12.14 -12.92
N LEU A 673 -26.20 -11.88 -13.44
CA LEU A 673 -25.94 -10.86 -14.46
C LEU A 673 -25.67 -11.44 -15.86
N VAL A 674 -24.98 -12.58 -15.95
CA VAL A 674 -24.57 -13.22 -17.21
C VAL A 674 -24.89 -14.72 -17.17
N GLY A 675 -25.56 -15.21 -18.22
CA GLY A 675 -25.96 -16.62 -18.38
C GLY A 675 -27.48 -16.82 -18.44
N ASP A 676 -27.89 -18.10 -18.48
CA ASP A 676 -29.30 -18.49 -18.49
C ASP A 676 -29.88 -18.52 -17.07
N ALA A 677 -31.16 -18.17 -16.92
CA ALA A 677 -31.85 -18.25 -15.62
C ALA A 677 -32.42 -19.65 -15.35
N PRO A 678 -32.37 -20.15 -14.10
CA PRO A 678 -31.85 -19.49 -12.89
C PRO A 678 -30.32 -19.51 -12.80
N SER A 679 -29.74 -18.50 -12.16
CA SER A 679 -28.31 -18.44 -11.81
C SER A 679 -27.86 -19.70 -11.08
N GLU A 680 -26.67 -20.21 -11.42
CA GLU A 680 -26.04 -21.35 -10.74
C GLU A 680 -25.36 -20.94 -9.43
N ILE A 681 -24.81 -19.73 -9.34
CA ILE A 681 -24.23 -19.19 -8.09
C ILE A 681 -25.21 -18.26 -7.36
N ASP A 682 -25.09 -18.20 -6.03
CA ASP A 682 -25.76 -17.18 -5.23
C ASP A 682 -25.17 -15.80 -5.56
N PRO A 683 -25.98 -14.72 -5.70
CA PRO A 683 -25.48 -13.37 -5.91
C PRO A 683 -24.41 -12.94 -4.90
N SER A 684 -24.46 -13.42 -3.66
CA SER A 684 -23.45 -13.09 -2.64
C SER A 684 -22.06 -13.64 -3.00
N MET A 685 -21.98 -14.79 -3.68
CA MET A 685 -20.70 -15.34 -4.14
C MET A 685 -20.03 -14.40 -5.15
N LEU A 686 -20.81 -13.80 -6.05
CA LEU A 686 -20.31 -12.79 -6.97
C LEU A 686 -19.94 -11.49 -6.23
N ASP A 687 -20.73 -11.06 -5.23
CA ASP A 687 -20.43 -9.89 -4.39
C ASP A 687 -19.11 -10.04 -3.62
N ASP A 688 -18.84 -11.22 -3.05
CA ASP A 688 -17.61 -11.50 -2.32
C ASP A 688 -16.41 -11.53 -3.28
N MET A 689 -16.53 -12.16 -4.45
CA MET A 689 -15.51 -12.09 -5.51
C MET A 689 -15.21 -10.63 -5.92
N VAL A 690 -16.23 -9.80 -6.11
CA VAL A 690 -16.05 -8.38 -6.44
C VAL A 690 -15.38 -7.64 -5.29
N SER A 691 -15.72 -7.96 -4.05
CA SER A 691 -15.08 -7.37 -2.86
C SER A 691 -13.61 -7.73 -2.77
N TYR A 692 -13.23 -8.96 -3.14
CA TYR A 692 -11.84 -9.37 -3.27
C TYR A 692 -11.09 -8.51 -4.30
N LEU A 693 -11.58 -8.47 -5.54
CA LEU A 693 -10.95 -7.71 -6.62
C LEU A 693 -10.87 -6.20 -6.33
N ARG A 694 -11.90 -5.63 -5.70
CA ARG A 694 -11.90 -4.23 -5.25
C ARG A 694 -10.84 -4.00 -4.17
N GLY A 695 -10.72 -4.90 -3.21
CA GLY A 695 -9.83 -4.74 -2.06
C GLY A 695 -8.34 -4.97 -2.35
N LEU A 696 -7.94 -5.45 -3.54
CA LEU A 696 -6.54 -5.66 -3.91
C LEU A 696 -5.76 -4.35 -3.98
N ALA A 697 -4.76 -4.21 -3.11
CA ALA A 697 -3.91 -3.03 -2.99
C ALA A 697 -2.81 -2.97 -4.05
N VAL A 698 -2.28 -1.77 -4.27
CA VAL A 698 -1.13 -1.53 -5.15
C VAL A 698 0.17 -1.61 -4.33
N PRO A 699 1.17 -2.40 -4.77
CA PRO A 699 2.43 -2.52 -4.05
C PRO A 699 3.25 -1.21 -4.07
N PRO A 700 4.15 -1.01 -3.09
CA PRO A 700 5.03 0.14 -3.04
C PRO A 700 6.03 0.14 -4.20
N ARG A 701 6.66 1.29 -4.44
CA ARG A 701 7.73 1.48 -5.42
C ARG A 701 9.08 1.38 -4.74
N GLU A 702 10.07 0.86 -5.44
CA GLU A 702 11.41 0.64 -4.88
C GLU A 702 12.48 1.56 -5.46
N ASN A 703 12.28 2.04 -6.69
CA ASN A 703 13.24 2.81 -7.47
C ASN A 703 13.24 4.32 -7.16
N TYR A 704 12.36 4.82 -6.29
CA TYR A 704 12.09 6.26 -6.18
C TYR A 704 13.24 7.11 -5.60
N ARG A 705 14.28 6.45 -5.07
CA ARG A 705 15.55 7.08 -4.64
C ARG A 705 16.69 6.83 -5.61
N ASP A 706 16.47 6.07 -6.68
CA ASP A 706 17.48 5.74 -7.67
C ASP A 706 17.70 6.94 -8.62
N PRO A 707 18.93 7.49 -8.71
CA PRO A 707 19.25 8.55 -9.67
C PRO A 707 18.91 8.18 -11.12
N ALA A 708 19.03 6.91 -11.51
CA ALA A 708 18.69 6.46 -12.85
C ALA A 708 17.18 6.54 -13.11
N ALA A 709 16.34 6.23 -12.11
CA ALA A 709 14.90 6.39 -12.23
C ALA A 709 14.46 7.87 -12.29
N LEU A 710 15.18 8.78 -11.61
CA LEU A 710 14.93 10.22 -11.73
C LEU A 710 15.29 10.77 -13.12
N GLU A 711 16.38 10.29 -13.72
CA GLU A 711 16.71 10.57 -15.13
C GLU A 711 15.69 9.93 -16.08
N GLY A 712 15.31 8.68 -15.81
CA GLY A 712 14.29 7.96 -16.56
C GLY A 712 12.93 8.65 -16.60
N LYS A 713 12.53 9.31 -15.50
CA LYS A 713 11.34 10.17 -15.47
C LYS A 713 11.40 11.25 -16.55
N ALA A 714 12.51 11.99 -16.63
CA ALA A 714 12.68 13.05 -17.62
C ALA A 714 12.70 12.50 -19.05
N LEU A 715 13.28 11.31 -19.26
CA LEU A 715 13.28 10.62 -20.55
C LEU A 715 11.89 10.12 -20.95
N PHE A 716 11.09 9.67 -19.98
CA PHE A 716 9.71 9.22 -20.19
C PHE A 716 8.81 10.36 -20.65
N GLU A 717 8.93 11.53 -19.99
CA GLU A 717 8.25 12.76 -20.39
C GLU A 717 8.73 13.24 -21.76
N ALA A 718 10.06 13.31 -21.98
CA ALA A 718 10.63 13.79 -23.24
C ALA A 718 10.32 12.88 -24.44
N ALA A 719 10.07 11.60 -24.21
CA ALA A 719 9.66 10.66 -25.25
C ALA A 719 8.16 10.76 -25.59
N GLY A 720 7.35 11.50 -24.83
CA GLY A 720 5.89 11.56 -25.03
C GLY A 720 5.15 10.33 -24.50
N CYS A 721 5.78 9.51 -23.65
CA CYS A 721 5.09 8.36 -23.05
C CYS A 721 3.94 8.79 -22.14
N ILE A 722 4.08 9.98 -21.52
CA ILE A 722 3.15 10.53 -20.53
C ILE A 722 1.79 10.94 -21.14
N ASP A 723 1.73 11.12 -22.46
CA ASP A 723 0.55 11.65 -23.14
C ASP A 723 -0.64 10.65 -23.10
N CYS A 724 -0.35 9.34 -23.18
CA CYS A 724 -1.31 8.26 -22.92
C CYS A 724 -1.15 7.63 -21.52
N HIS A 725 0.09 7.44 -21.04
CA HIS A 725 0.35 6.92 -19.69
C HIS A 725 0.25 8.01 -18.64
N ARG A 726 -0.93 8.64 -18.57
CA ARG A 726 -1.20 9.80 -17.71
C ARG A 726 -0.98 9.45 -16.24
N PRO A 727 -0.16 10.24 -15.54
CA PRO A 727 0.43 9.79 -14.29
C PRO A 727 -0.57 9.65 -13.15
N MET A 728 -1.62 10.48 -13.11
CA MET A 728 -2.51 10.62 -11.95
C MET A 728 -3.96 10.63 -12.36
N MET A 729 -4.80 10.16 -11.44
CA MET A 729 -6.24 10.32 -11.46
C MET A 729 -6.71 10.66 -10.05
N ARG A 730 -7.87 11.30 -9.94
CA ARG A 730 -8.60 11.41 -8.67
C ARG A 730 -9.80 10.45 -8.66
N THR A 731 -9.96 9.71 -7.58
CA THR A 731 -11.18 8.92 -7.37
C THR A 731 -12.31 9.81 -6.87
N SER A 732 -13.55 9.43 -7.21
CA SER A 732 -14.75 10.20 -6.91
C SER A 732 -15.05 10.28 -5.40
N PRO A 733 -15.52 11.42 -4.88
CA PRO A 733 -16.10 11.53 -3.53
C PRO A 733 -17.33 10.62 -3.34
N ASP A 734 -18.02 10.31 -4.43
CA ASP A 734 -19.26 9.53 -4.44
C ASP A 734 -19.03 8.06 -4.80
N ALA A 735 -17.77 7.61 -4.92
CA ALA A 735 -17.45 6.23 -5.27
C ALA A 735 -18.21 5.22 -4.38
N GLU A 736 -18.74 4.15 -4.96
CA GLU A 736 -19.53 3.14 -4.25
C GLU A 736 -18.73 2.56 -3.06
N PHE A 737 -17.46 2.22 -3.33
CA PHE A 737 -16.56 1.66 -2.33
C PHE A 737 -15.93 2.77 -1.48
N ALA A 738 -16.53 3.01 -0.32
CA ALA A 738 -16.16 4.09 0.59
C ALA A 738 -14.65 4.21 0.91
N PRO A 739 -13.88 3.10 1.08
CA PRO A 739 -12.44 3.19 1.33
C PRO A 739 -11.67 3.92 0.23
N TYR A 740 -12.18 4.00 -1.00
CA TYR A 740 -11.46 4.57 -2.14
C TYR A 740 -11.98 5.94 -2.59
N ARG A 741 -12.81 6.61 -1.79
CA ARG A 741 -13.27 7.97 -2.12
C ARG A 741 -12.14 8.98 -1.98
N ASP A 742 -12.16 10.01 -2.83
CA ASP A 742 -11.29 11.20 -2.76
C ASP A 742 -9.79 10.94 -2.66
N GLN A 743 -9.33 9.86 -3.28
CA GLN A 743 -7.91 9.50 -3.33
C GLN A 743 -7.26 10.03 -4.60
N LEU A 744 -6.13 10.70 -4.42
CA LEU A 744 -5.18 10.90 -5.50
C LEU A 744 -4.39 9.60 -5.72
N ILE A 745 -4.55 9.03 -6.91
CA ILE A 745 -3.90 7.78 -7.32
C ILE A 745 -2.95 8.03 -8.48
N GLN A 746 -1.97 7.15 -8.67
CA GLN A 746 -0.91 7.28 -9.67
C GLN A 746 -0.78 6.02 -10.55
N PRO A 747 -1.80 5.73 -11.39
CA PRO A 747 -1.87 4.49 -12.15
C PRO A 747 -1.08 4.51 -13.47
N PHE A 748 -0.70 5.69 -13.99
CA PHE A 748 -0.01 5.83 -15.28
C PHE A 748 -0.80 5.23 -16.45
N THR A 749 -2.01 5.73 -16.63
CA THR A 749 -2.97 5.35 -17.67
C THR A 749 -4.00 6.47 -17.78
N ASP A 750 -4.60 6.63 -18.95
CA ASP A 750 -5.79 7.44 -19.19
C ASP A 750 -7.08 6.61 -19.29
N LEU A 751 -6.97 5.27 -19.29
CA LEU A 751 -8.05 4.29 -19.57
C LEU A 751 -8.71 4.45 -20.95
N LEU A 752 -8.14 5.25 -21.85
CA LEU A 752 -8.65 5.46 -23.20
C LEU A 752 -8.09 4.41 -24.18
N LEU A 753 -8.75 4.31 -25.33
CA LEU A 753 -8.35 3.49 -26.47
C LEU A 753 -7.39 4.27 -27.38
N HIS A 754 -6.31 3.63 -27.79
CA HIS A 754 -5.32 4.18 -28.72
C HIS A 754 -4.99 3.19 -29.83
N ASP A 755 -4.82 3.66 -31.07
CA ASP A 755 -4.33 2.84 -32.19
C ASP A 755 -2.85 2.49 -31.96
N MET A 756 -2.56 1.23 -31.64
CA MET A 756 -1.21 0.75 -31.37
C MET A 756 -0.50 0.19 -32.62
N GLY A 757 -1.05 0.41 -33.80
CA GLY A 757 -0.49 0.00 -35.07
C GLY A 757 -0.86 -1.41 -35.52
N GLU A 758 -0.60 -1.70 -36.80
CA GLU A 758 -0.91 -2.98 -37.45
C GLU A 758 -0.24 -4.18 -36.77
N ASP A 759 0.96 -3.99 -36.24
CA ASP A 759 1.72 -5.07 -35.62
C ASP A 759 1.13 -5.54 -34.28
N LEU A 760 0.32 -4.71 -33.62
CA LEU A 760 -0.43 -5.05 -32.41
C LEU A 760 -1.92 -5.27 -32.70
N ALA A 761 -2.34 -5.35 -33.95
CA ALA A 761 -3.74 -5.57 -34.30
C ALA A 761 -4.18 -7.00 -33.99
N ASP A 762 -5.33 -7.17 -33.34
CA ASP A 762 -6.06 -8.44 -33.27
C ASP A 762 -7.13 -8.56 -34.38
N ASN A 763 -7.39 -7.47 -35.11
CA ASN A 763 -8.39 -7.36 -36.17
C ASN A 763 -9.83 -7.71 -35.72
N ARG A 764 -10.11 -7.74 -34.41
CA ARG A 764 -11.42 -8.02 -33.84
C ARG A 764 -11.97 -6.77 -33.13
N PRO A 765 -12.95 -6.06 -33.72
CA PRO A 765 -13.60 -4.93 -33.06
C PRO A 765 -14.33 -5.34 -31.78
N GLU A 766 -14.50 -4.39 -30.86
CA GLU A 766 -15.24 -4.56 -29.61
C GLU A 766 -15.90 -3.25 -29.19
N TYR A 767 -17.22 -3.15 -29.41
CA TYR A 767 -17.97 -1.91 -29.28
C TYR A 767 -17.35 -0.78 -30.14
N GLY A 768 -16.93 0.32 -29.52
CA GLY A 768 -16.25 1.42 -30.18
C GLY A 768 -14.81 1.10 -30.58
N ALA A 769 -14.15 0.12 -29.94
CA ALA A 769 -12.77 -0.24 -30.23
C ALA A 769 -12.62 -0.97 -31.58
N SER A 770 -11.69 -0.52 -32.41
CA SER A 770 -11.29 -1.22 -33.62
C SER A 770 -10.38 -2.41 -33.30
N GLY A 771 -10.00 -3.18 -34.33
CA GLY A 771 -9.02 -4.26 -34.22
C GLY A 771 -7.59 -3.82 -33.89
N ARG A 772 -7.29 -2.52 -33.93
CA ARG A 772 -5.95 -1.96 -33.69
C ARG A 772 -5.84 -1.19 -32.38
N GLU A 773 -6.98 -0.96 -31.74
CA GLU A 773 -7.04 -0.15 -30.54
C GLU A 773 -7.02 -0.99 -29.28
N TRP A 774 -6.27 -0.50 -28.31
CA TRP A 774 -6.12 -1.09 -26.99
C TRP A 774 -6.26 -0.02 -25.94
N ARG A 775 -6.83 -0.41 -24.80
CA ARG A 775 -6.87 0.45 -23.62
C ARG A 775 -5.44 0.63 -23.09
N THR A 776 -5.04 1.86 -22.74
CA THR A 776 -3.78 2.10 -22.04
C THR A 776 -3.78 1.35 -20.70
N PRO A 777 -2.95 0.31 -20.48
CA PRO A 777 -2.92 -0.40 -19.20
C PRO A 777 -2.21 0.45 -18.13
N PRO A 778 -2.63 0.40 -16.84
CA PRO A 778 -1.89 1.06 -15.77
C PRO A 778 -0.47 0.46 -15.65
N LEU A 779 0.52 1.31 -15.43
CA LEU A 779 1.92 0.88 -15.26
C LEU A 779 2.29 0.59 -13.81
N TRP A 780 1.43 0.89 -12.83
CA TRP A 780 1.71 0.53 -11.46
C TRP A 780 1.91 -0.99 -11.29
N GLY A 781 2.90 -1.38 -10.48
CA GLY A 781 3.23 -2.78 -10.27
C GLY A 781 3.90 -3.52 -11.45
N VAL A 782 4.14 -2.89 -12.61
CA VAL A 782 4.71 -3.57 -13.79
C VAL A 782 6.11 -4.17 -13.56
N GLY A 783 6.90 -3.58 -12.64
CA GLY A 783 8.20 -4.09 -12.21
C GLY A 783 8.14 -5.39 -11.38
N TYR A 784 6.96 -5.78 -10.88
CA TYR A 784 6.77 -7.00 -10.10
C TYR A 784 6.42 -8.23 -10.95
N VAL A 785 6.03 -8.06 -12.22
CA VAL A 785 5.51 -9.15 -13.08
C VAL A 785 6.41 -10.40 -13.08
N GLY A 786 7.70 -10.25 -13.32
CA GLY A 786 8.62 -11.39 -13.35
C GLY A 786 8.79 -12.08 -12.00
N HIS A 787 8.67 -11.32 -10.90
CA HIS A 787 8.71 -11.88 -9.55
C HIS A 787 7.46 -12.69 -9.23
N VAL A 788 6.28 -12.16 -9.57
CA VAL A 788 4.97 -12.81 -9.34
C VAL A 788 4.83 -14.09 -10.14
N LEU A 789 5.28 -14.09 -11.40
CA LEU A 789 5.33 -15.28 -12.25
C LEU A 789 6.41 -16.30 -11.83
N GLY A 790 7.42 -15.85 -11.09
CA GLY A 790 8.58 -16.65 -10.69
C GLY A 790 8.27 -17.61 -9.54
N THR A 791 9.13 -18.61 -9.38
CA THR A 791 9.16 -19.48 -8.19
C THR A 791 10.55 -19.48 -7.58
N PRO A 792 10.68 -19.13 -6.29
CA PRO A 792 11.95 -19.20 -5.59
C PRO A 792 12.47 -20.63 -5.53
N THR A 793 13.71 -20.84 -5.97
CA THR A 793 14.37 -22.15 -5.88
C THR A 793 15.15 -22.33 -4.58
N ASN A 794 15.21 -21.28 -3.76
CA ASN A 794 16.01 -21.23 -2.55
C ASN A 794 15.21 -20.61 -1.40
N ALA A 795 15.08 -21.37 -0.32
CA ALA A 795 14.43 -20.92 0.91
C ALA A 795 15.07 -19.66 1.52
N PHE A 796 16.36 -19.42 1.27
CA PHE A 796 17.08 -18.24 1.79
C PHE A 796 17.08 -17.04 0.83
N ASP A 797 16.48 -17.18 -0.34
CA ASP A 797 16.36 -16.11 -1.34
C ASP A 797 14.94 -16.13 -1.93
N PRO A 798 13.94 -15.63 -1.20
CA PRO A 798 12.53 -15.66 -1.62
C PRO A 798 12.24 -14.72 -2.80
N ASN A 799 13.19 -13.86 -3.17
CA ASN A 799 13.09 -13.00 -4.36
C ASN A 799 13.94 -13.53 -5.54
N GLY A 800 14.67 -14.63 -5.32
CA GLY A 800 15.51 -15.26 -6.31
C GLY A 800 14.71 -16.01 -7.37
N ASN A 801 15.29 -16.13 -8.56
CA ASN A 801 14.70 -16.83 -9.71
C ASN A 801 13.32 -16.27 -10.16
N PRO A 802 13.21 -14.96 -10.45
CA PRO A 802 12.03 -14.44 -11.16
C PRO A 802 11.87 -15.16 -12.50
N ALA A 803 10.63 -15.38 -12.93
CA ALA A 803 10.36 -15.84 -14.29
C ALA A 803 10.66 -14.72 -15.29
N GLU A 804 10.87 -15.10 -16.56
CA GLU A 804 10.89 -14.13 -17.66
C GLU A 804 9.51 -13.44 -17.70
N PRO A 805 9.44 -12.10 -17.53
CA PRO A 805 8.17 -11.42 -17.58
C PRO A 805 7.62 -11.46 -18.99
N ASN A 806 6.31 -11.30 -19.13
CA ASN A 806 5.66 -11.07 -20.41
C ASN A 806 4.79 -9.81 -20.33
N TYR A 807 4.63 -9.09 -21.44
CA TYR A 807 3.88 -7.83 -21.52
C TYR A 807 3.06 -7.78 -22.79
N LEU A 808 2.17 -6.76 -22.87
CA LEU A 808 1.17 -6.57 -23.91
C LEU A 808 0.02 -7.60 -23.83
N HIS A 809 -1.03 -7.37 -24.62
CA HIS A 809 -2.30 -8.09 -24.57
C HIS A 809 -2.20 -9.59 -24.86
N ASP A 810 -1.12 -10.03 -25.51
CA ASP A 810 -0.86 -11.41 -25.90
C ASP A 810 0.43 -11.99 -25.28
N GLY A 811 1.07 -11.24 -24.38
CA GLY A 811 2.28 -11.69 -23.69
C GLY A 811 3.52 -11.81 -24.57
N ARG A 812 3.56 -11.19 -25.76
CA ARG A 812 4.68 -11.35 -26.70
C ARG A 812 6.01 -10.78 -26.19
N ALA A 813 5.98 -9.67 -25.46
CA ALA A 813 7.18 -8.92 -25.08
C ALA A 813 7.79 -9.47 -23.78
N ARG A 814 9.06 -9.88 -23.81
CA ARG A 814 9.78 -10.51 -22.67
C ARG A 814 10.45 -9.51 -21.72
N SER A 815 10.37 -8.24 -22.06
CA SER A 815 10.94 -7.15 -21.28
C SER A 815 10.18 -5.86 -21.56
N LEU A 816 10.31 -4.89 -20.67
CA LEU A 816 9.73 -3.56 -20.84
C LEU A 816 10.25 -2.87 -22.12
N ILE A 817 11.53 -3.07 -22.46
CA ILE A 817 12.08 -2.51 -23.71
C ILE A 817 11.48 -3.19 -24.94
N GLU A 818 11.27 -4.51 -24.93
CA GLU A 818 10.55 -5.18 -26.01
C GLU A 818 9.10 -4.64 -26.13
N ALA A 819 8.43 -4.38 -25.01
CA ALA A 819 7.07 -3.85 -25.01
C ALA A 819 6.99 -2.44 -25.63
N ILE A 820 7.91 -1.55 -25.26
CA ILE A 820 8.04 -0.21 -25.88
C ILE A 820 8.27 -0.33 -27.39
N LEU A 821 9.15 -1.24 -27.82
CA LEU A 821 9.48 -1.41 -29.24
C LEU A 821 8.33 -1.92 -30.12
N TRP A 822 7.27 -2.47 -29.52
CA TRP A 822 6.04 -2.83 -30.23
C TRP A 822 5.07 -1.66 -30.43
N HIS A 823 5.27 -0.51 -29.79
CA HIS A 823 4.37 0.63 -29.94
C HIS A 823 4.42 1.14 -31.40
N GLY A 824 3.31 0.98 -32.11
CA GLY A 824 3.05 1.57 -33.43
C GLY A 824 1.91 2.57 -33.34
N GLY A 825 1.35 2.97 -34.48
CA GLY A 825 0.23 3.91 -34.54
C GLY A 825 0.56 5.21 -33.79
N GLU A 826 -0.28 5.57 -32.82
CA GLU A 826 -0.12 6.76 -31.97
C GLU A 826 1.17 6.70 -31.13
N GLY A 827 1.55 5.51 -30.64
CA GLY A 827 2.78 5.31 -29.86
C GLY A 827 4.09 5.29 -30.68
N ALA A 828 4.03 5.45 -32.00
CA ALA A 828 5.21 5.31 -32.87
C ALA A 828 6.27 6.39 -32.61
N ALA A 829 5.87 7.63 -32.32
CA ALA A 829 6.81 8.72 -32.03
C ALA A 829 7.61 8.44 -30.75
N ALA A 830 6.93 7.99 -29.69
CA ALA A 830 7.58 7.61 -28.43
C ALA A 830 8.52 6.42 -28.60
N ARG A 831 8.11 5.40 -29.36
CA ARG A 831 9.00 4.28 -29.73
C ARG A 831 10.27 4.78 -30.43
N ASP A 832 10.12 5.64 -31.43
CA ASP A 832 11.24 6.12 -32.24
C ASP A 832 12.20 7.00 -31.42
N ALA A 833 11.69 7.76 -30.44
CA ALA A 833 12.52 8.45 -29.46
C ALA A 833 13.39 7.47 -28.64
N VAL A 834 12.81 6.33 -28.21
CA VAL A 834 13.55 5.28 -27.48
C VAL A 834 14.55 4.54 -28.36
N LEU A 835 14.27 4.36 -29.65
CA LEU A 835 15.23 3.82 -30.62
C LEU A 835 16.48 4.70 -30.76
N ALA A 836 16.29 6.03 -30.65
CA ALA A 836 17.34 7.03 -30.75
C ALA A 836 18.14 7.24 -29.46
N MET A 837 17.60 6.83 -28.30
CA MET A 837 18.31 6.89 -27.01
C MET A 837 19.62 6.10 -27.06
N SER A 838 20.57 6.44 -26.19
CA SER A 838 21.76 5.63 -25.91
C SER A 838 21.43 4.43 -25.00
N ALA A 839 22.35 3.48 -24.91
CA ALA A 839 22.27 2.37 -23.95
C ALA A 839 21.91 2.81 -22.53
N THR A 840 22.61 3.83 -22.00
CA THR A 840 22.42 4.31 -20.63
C THR A 840 21.08 5.04 -20.46
N GLU A 841 20.65 5.84 -21.43
CA GLU A 841 19.33 6.47 -21.38
C GLU A 841 18.21 5.43 -21.38
N ARG A 842 18.33 4.36 -22.18
CA ARG A 842 17.36 3.25 -22.14
C ARG A 842 17.36 2.53 -20.81
N GLU A 843 18.52 2.30 -20.19
CA GLU A 843 18.60 1.73 -18.85
C GLU A 843 17.88 2.62 -17.82
N SER A 844 18.16 3.93 -17.81
CA SER A 844 17.51 4.91 -16.92
C SER A 844 15.99 4.95 -17.14
N LEU A 845 15.53 5.00 -18.39
CA LEU A 845 14.10 4.95 -18.74
C LEU A 845 13.44 3.69 -18.17
N ILE A 846 14.05 2.52 -18.37
CA ILE A 846 13.50 1.25 -17.90
C ILE A 846 13.49 1.18 -16.37
N GLU A 847 14.48 1.74 -15.67
CA GLU A 847 14.43 1.84 -14.22
C GLU A 847 13.25 2.67 -13.73
N TYR A 848 12.89 3.75 -14.42
CA TYR A 848 11.67 4.52 -14.10
C TYR A 848 10.40 3.71 -14.41
N VAL A 849 10.27 3.14 -15.61
CA VAL A 849 9.06 2.42 -16.07
C VAL A 849 8.73 1.22 -15.17
N LYS A 850 9.70 0.57 -14.53
CA LYS A 850 9.41 -0.53 -13.57
C LYS A 850 8.50 -0.10 -12.42
N PHE A 851 8.69 1.11 -11.92
CA PHE A 851 7.90 1.65 -10.82
C PHE A 851 7.75 3.17 -11.03
N PRO A 852 6.91 3.61 -11.97
CA PRO A 852 6.81 5.01 -12.32
C PRO A 852 6.17 5.77 -11.16
N PHE A 853 6.68 6.97 -10.87
CA PHE A 853 6.20 7.82 -9.80
C PHE A 853 6.08 9.26 -10.25
N VAL A 854 5.14 9.96 -9.64
CA VAL A 854 5.03 11.41 -9.73
C VAL A 854 5.09 12.00 -8.34
N ASP A 855 5.27 13.30 -8.33
CA ASP A 855 5.34 14.03 -7.10
C ASP A 855 3.93 14.33 -6.59
N PRO A 856 3.48 13.67 -5.51
CA PRO A 856 2.10 13.79 -5.04
C PRO A 856 1.77 15.17 -4.47
N PHE A 857 2.77 16.05 -4.29
CA PHE A 857 2.54 17.42 -3.80
C PHE A 857 2.90 18.51 -4.82
N THR A 858 3.22 18.16 -6.08
CA THR A 858 3.39 19.16 -7.16
C THR A 858 2.11 19.33 -7.97
N LEU A 859 0.99 18.88 -7.41
CA LEU A 859 -0.29 19.03 -8.05
C LEU A 859 -0.95 20.24 -7.42
N PRO A 860 -1.65 21.05 -8.22
CA PRO A 860 -2.58 21.99 -7.63
C PRO A 860 -3.45 21.19 -6.65
N ASP A 861 -3.59 21.71 -5.43
CA ASP A 861 -4.73 21.32 -4.60
C ASP A 861 -5.95 21.36 -5.53
N ALA A 862 -6.76 20.31 -5.50
CA ALA A 862 -7.94 20.16 -6.34
C ALA A 862 -9.07 21.14 -5.94
N ASP A 863 -8.69 22.34 -5.52
CA ASP A 863 -9.48 23.53 -5.31
C ASP A 863 -8.89 24.71 -6.10
N THR A 864 -8.10 24.50 -7.17
CA THR A 864 -7.90 25.61 -8.11
C THR A 864 -9.20 25.81 -8.85
N CYS A 865 -10.07 26.63 -8.28
CA CYS A 865 -11.15 27.26 -9.00
C CYS A 865 -10.50 28.34 -9.86
N PRO A 866 -10.26 28.13 -11.17
CA PRO A 866 -9.46 29.08 -11.94
C PRO A 866 -10.13 30.46 -12.00
N ALA A 867 -11.45 30.51 -11.76
CA ALA A 867 -12.22 31.73 -11.67
C ALA A 867 -12.17 32.44 -10.31
N ASP A 868 -11.66 31.80 -9.25
CA ASP A 868 -11.38 32.41 -7.93
C ASP A 868 -9.98 33.02 -7.97
N LEU A 869 -9.90 34.28 -8.42
CA LEU A 869 -8.61 34.94 -8.69
C LEU A 869 -8.05 35.68 -7.49
N ASN A 870 -8.79 35.72 -6.39
CA ASN A 870 -8.30 36.26 -5.12
C ASN A 870 -8.12 35.17 -4.04
N ASP A 871 -8.28 33.89 -4.42
CA ASP A 871 -8.12 32.69 -3.60
C ASP A 871 -8.92 32.77 -2.29
N ASP A 872 -10.13 33.37 -2.32
CA ASP A 872 -10.95 33.58 -1.13
C ASP A 872 -12.04 32.50 -0.92
N GLY A 873 -12.17 31.58 -1.87
CA GLY A 873 -13.11 30.46 -1.87
C GLY A 873 -14.53 30.85 -2.29
N GLU A 874 -14.80 32.10 -2.69
CA GLU A 874 -16.13 32.57 -3.10
C GLU A 874 -16.12 33.26 -4.46
N LEU A 875 -16.68 32.64 -5.51
CA LEU A 875 -16.87 33.32 -6.81
C LEU A 875 -17.84 34.50 -6.71
N ASN A 876 -17.26 35.70 -6.73
CA ASN A 876 -18.01 36.92 -6.53
C ASN A 876 -17.43 38.07 -7.39
N PHE A 877 -17.88 39.30 -7.09
CA PHE A 877 -17.45 40.47 -7.85
C PHE A 877 -15.94 40.74 -7.75
N PHE A 878 -15.29 40.32 -6.67
CA PHE A 878 -13.87 40.55 -6.42
C PHE A 878 -12.99 39.75 -7.39
N ASP A 879 -13.41 38.56 -7.83
CA ASP A 879 -12.71 37.78 -8.86
C ASP A 879 -12.79 38.42 -10.23
N VAL A 880 -13.97 38.90 -10.60
CA VAL A 880 -14.15 39.65 -11.85
C VAL A 880 -13.29 40.91 -11.83
N SER A 881 -13.17 41.57 -10.66
CA SER A 881 -12.28 42.71 -10.50
C SER A 881 -10.81 42.32 -10.59
N ALA A 882 -10.41 41.17 -10.05
CA ALA A 882 -9.05 40.63 -10.12
C ALA A 882 -8.68 40.25 -11.56
N PHE A 883 -9.56 39.54 -12.27
CA PHE A 883 -9.43 39.22 -13.69
C PHE A 883 -9.23 40.47 -14.53
N LEU A 884 -10.10 41.48 -14.37
CA LEU A 884 -9.98 42.71 -15.14
C LEU A 884 -8.67 43.45 -14.85
N SER A 885 -8.18 43.40 -13.61
CA SER A 885 -6.88 43.95 -13.26
C SER A 885 -5.76 43.20 -13.98
N ALA A 886 -5.72 41.88 -13.82
CA ALA A 886 -4.72 40.99 -14.43
C ALA A 886 -4.71 41.10 -15.98
N PHE A 887 -5.89 41.11 -16.60
CA PHE A 887 -6.08 41.24 -18.04
C PHE A 887 -5.56 42.58 -18.56
N THR A 888 -5.81 43.68 -17.84
CA THR A 888 -5.27 45.00 -18.24
C THR A 888 -3.76 45.13 -18.06
N SER A 889 -3.16 44.37 -17.16
CA SER A 889 -1.71 44.31 -16.97
C SER A 889 -0.99 43.26 -17.81
N ALA A 890 -1.73 42.46 -18.60
CA ALA A 890 -1.20 41.28 -19.29
C ALA A 890 -0.44 40.35 -18.31
N ASP A 891 -1.03 40.16 -17.13
CA ASP A 891 -0.54 39.24 -16.11
C ASP A 891 -0.92 37.81 -16.53
N PRO A 892 -0.02 36.81 -16.46
CA PRO A 892 -0.32 35.42 -16.82
C PRO A 892 -1.58 34.85 -16.17
N ALA A 893 -1.99 35.35 -15.00
CA ALA A 893 -3.25 34.96 -14.35
C ALA A 893 -4.51 35.30 -15.16
N ALA A 894 -4.41 36.09 -16.23
CA ALA A 894 -5.51 36.42 -17.13
C ALA A 894 -5.43 35.73 -18.51
N ASP A 895 -4.44 34.87 -18.75
CA ASP A 895 -4.32 34.04 -19.96
C ASP A 895 -5.08 32.72 -19.73
N PHE A 896 -6.40 32.78 -19.79
CA PHE A 896 -7.27 31.63 -19.50
C PHE A 896 -7.29 30.60 -20.63
N THR A 897 -6.74 30.95 -21.81
CA THR A 897 -6.60 30.03 -22.94
C THR A 897 -5.20 29.40 -23.03
N GLY A 898 -4.22 29.94 -22.30
CA GLY A 898 -2.86 29.43 -22.21
C GLY A 898 -2.04 29.66 -23.49
N ASP A 899 -2.47 30.57 -24.37
CA ASP A 899 -1.89 30.78 -25.71
C ASP A 899 -0.85 31.93 -25.74
N GLY A 900 -0.64 32.60 -24.60
CA GLY A 900 0.26 33.73 -24.44
C GLY A 900 -0.25 35.03 -25.08
N GLN A 901 -1.50 35.07 -25.57
CA GLN A 901 -2.22 36.27 -25.95
C GLN A 901 -3.18 36.68 -24.81
N PHE A 902 -3.57 37.96 -24.79
CA PHE A 902 -4.54 38.49 -23.83
C PHE A 902 -5.65 39.16 -24.62
N ASP A 903 -6.64 38.38 -25.03
CA ASP A 903 -7.67 38.83 -25.95
C ASP A 903 -9.08 38.44 -25.51
N PHE A 904 -10.04 38.55 -26.44
CA PHE A 904 -11.44 38.28 -26.12
C PHE A 904 -11.69 36.82 -25.71
N PHE A 905 -10.86 35.87 -26.15
CA PHE A 905 -11.02 34.47 -25.83
C PHE A 905 -10.72 34.17 -24.36
N ASP A 906 -9.74 34.85 -23.76
CA ASP A 906 -9.49 34.73 -22.31
C ASP A 906 -10.63 35.28 -21.47
N VAL A 907 -11.21 36.41 -21.90
CA VAL A 907 -12.40 36.98 -21.26
C VAL A 907 -13.57 36.02 -21.35
N SER A 908 -13.74 35.35 -22.49
CA SER A 908 -14.79 34.35 -22.69
C SER A 908 -14.55 33.12 -21.80
N ALA A 909 -13.30 32.63 -21.74
CA ALA A 909 -12.92 31.47 -20.94
C ALA A 909 -13.09 31.73 -19.43
N PHE A 910 -12.65 32.89 -18.94
CA PHE A 910 -12.91 33.33 -17.57
C PHE A 910 -14.41 33.39 -17.24
N LEU A 911 -15.23 33.98 -18.10
CA LEU A 911 -16.68 34.08 -17.86
C LEU A 911 -17.39 32.72 -17.91
N ILE A 912 -16.85 31.76 -18.67
CA ILE A 912 -17.34 30.38 -18.65
C ILE A 912 -17.00 29.76 -17.29
N ALA A 913 -15.73 29.77 -16.89
CA ALA A 913 -15.28 29.24 -15.60
C ALA A 913 -16.05 29.86 -14.41
N PHE A 914 -16.21 31.18 -14.40
CA PHE A 914 -16.93 31.91 -13.35
C PHE A 914 -18.42 31.54 -13.26
N ASN A 915 -19.08 31.28 -14.39
CA ASN A 915 -20.50 30.88 -14.40
C ASN A 915 -20.72 29.39 -14.12
N THR A 916 -19.73 28.55 -14.45
CA THR A 916 -19.77 27.11 -14.16
C THR A 916 -19.73 26.86 -12.65
N GLY A 917 -19.06 27.74 -11.90
CA GLY A 917 -18.87 27.58 -10.46
C GLY A 917 -17.55 26.84 -10.14
N CYS A 918 -17.13 26.88 -8.88
CA CYS A 918 -16.14 25.95 -8.35
C CYS A 918 -16.88 24.67 -7.89
N PRO A 919 -16.32 23.46 -8.09
CA PRO A 919 -16.81 22.26 -7.41
C PRO A 919 -16.75 22.41 -5.88
#